data_AF-A0A938F0Q9-F1
#
_entry.id   AF-A0A938F0Q9-F1
#
_cell.length_a   1.000
_cell.length_b   1.000
_cell.length_c   1.000
_cell.angle_alpha   90.00
_cell.angle_beta   90.00
_cell.angle_gamma   90.00
#
_symmetry.space_group_name_H-M   'P 1'
#
loop_
_entity.id
_entity.type
_entity.pdbx_description
1 polymer ?
#
loop_
_entity_poly.entity_id
_entity_poly.type
_entity_poly.pdbx_seq_one_letter_code
_entity_poly.pdbx_strand_id
1 'polypeptide(L)'
;LKNINVKEEVELLKEIIKESKGQKRSRAIKRLKILSVFLDSENKPEYMVLDVLPVIPPDLRPMVQLDGGRFATSDLNDLYRRVINRNNRLKKLLELNAPEIIINNEKRMLQEAVDSLFDNGRRGRAVLGAGNRPLKSLSDMLKGKQGRFRQNLLGKRVDYSGRSVIVVNPRLKLYQCGLPKIIALELFKPFVMKELVEEGFAQNIKSAKAMVEKGSDEVWDVLEEVIKNHPVLLNRAPTLHRLGIQAFLPVLVEGKAIQIHPLVCPPFNADFDGDQMAVHVPLSNEAKAEALILMLASNNILSPASGQPVTIPSQDMVLGLYYLTSERKDSVKKERFYNCIEDALLEYDYGLITLHSFIKVKIDKKIINTTAGRIIFNQALPQDYEFVNKEVNKKTLINIISDCIDRYPSSEVTKILDNIKETGFKYVTRSGLTIGIEDIEIPKEKYTILESVEKKIEKIEDYYKDGLITDNERHQRVIQIWSQASESVAESMEKNFDKFNSVYMMATSGARGNIKQLRQLAGMRGLVANARGDIIDRPIKSNFREGLTVLEYFISTHGARQGLADTALRTADSGYLTRRLVDVAQDTIVRIPDCGTEDGIRLYVLTLEGEPNTNLIGRICAEDVINVKTKKFIIRAGAE
;
A
#
# COMPACT_ATOMS: atom_id res chain seq x y z
N LEU A 1 -20.53 -42.95 -27.74
CA LEU A 1 -20.25 -41.56 -28.22
C LEU A 1 -20.40 -41.46 -29.73
N LYS A 2 -19.71 -42.28 -30.53
CA LYS A 2 -19.83 -42.28 -32.02
C LYS A 2 -21.27 -42.44 -32.55
N ASN A 3 -22.13 -43.20 -31.86
CA ASN A 3 -23.52 -43.43 -32.28
C ASN A 3 -24.51 -42.36 -31.81
N ILE A 4 -24.04 -41.29 -31.14
CA ILE A 4 -24.93 -40.23 -30.64
C ILE A 4 -25.17 -39.21 -31.75
N ASN A 5 -26.42 -39.06 -32.18
CA ASN A 5 -26.80 -37.96 -33.05
C ASN A 5 -27.08 -36.70 -32.22
N VAL A 6 -26.12 -35.78 -32.20
CA VAL A 6 -26.20 -34.53 -31.41
C VAL A 6 -27.39 -33.67 -31.83
N LYS A 7 -27.76 -33.67 -33.12
CA LYS A 7 -28.87 -32.85 -33.65
C LYS A 7 -30.21 -33.33 -33.13
N GLU A 8 -30.47 -34.63 -33.23
CA GLU A 8 -31.71 -35.24 -32.73
C GLU A 8 -31.86 -35.07 -31.22
N GLU A 9 -30.79 -35.28 -30.46
CA GLU A 9 -30.82 -35.12 -28.99
C GLU A 9 -31.06 -33.67 -28.57
N VAL A 10 -30.56 -32.69 -29.34
CA VAL A 10 -30.83 -31.26 -29.09
C VAL A 10 -32.30 -30.91 -29.32
N GLU A 11 -32.91 -31.39 -30.41
CA GLU A 11 -34.34 -31.16 -30.68
C GLU A 11 -35.23 -31.80 -29.62
N LEU A 12 -34.94 -33.04 -29.23
CA LEU A 12 -35.64 -33.75 -28.16
C LEU A 12 -35.50 -33.01 -26.81
N LEU A 13 -34.32 -32.48 -26.50
CA LEU A 13 -34.13 -31.67 -25.28
C LEU A 13 -34.89 -30.35 -25.32
N LYS A 14 -35.04 -29.71 -26.47
CA LYS A 14 -35.87 -28.50 -26.63
C LYS A 14 -37.36 -28.80 -26.39
N GLU A 15 -37.86 -29.93 -26.89
CA GLU A 15 -39.23 -30.40 -26.64
C GLU A 15 -39.46 -30.66 -25.15
N ILE A 16 -38.54 -31.40 -24.50
CA ILE A 16 -38.61 -31.65 -23.05
C ILE A 16 -38.61 -30.35 -22.24
N ILE A 17 -37.87 -29.33 -22.65
CA ILE A 17 -37.84 -28.03 -21.96
C ILE A 17 -39.19 -27.28 -22.08
N LYS A 18 -39.90 -27.44 -23.20
CA LYS A 18 -41.22 -26.85 -23.43
C LYS A 18 -42.29 -27.53 -22.57
N GLU A 19 -42.25 -28.85 -22.46
CA GLU A 19 -43.29 -29.64 -21.78
C GLU A 19 -43.06 -29.79 -20.27
N SER A 20 -41.80 -29.90 -19.82
CA SER A 20 -41.49 -30.22 -18.43
C SER A 20 -41.28 -29.00 -17.54
N LYS A 21 -41.62 -29.13 -16.25
CA LYS A 21 -41.39 -28.11 -15.21
C LYS A 21 -40.46 -28.65 -14.11
N GLY A 22 -39.82 -27.74 -13.37
CA GLY A 22 -38.98 -28.07 -12.20
C GLY A 22 -37.64 -28.72 -12.54
N GLN A 23 -37.29 -29.80 -11.82
CA GLN A 23 -35.96 -30.43 -11.87
C GLN A 23 -35.64 -31.04 -13.24
N LYS A 24 -36.64 -31.63 -13.92
CA LYS A 24 -36.47 -32.22 -15.27
C LYS A 24 -36.03 -31.15 -16.28
N ARG A 25 -36.70 -29.99 -16.28
CA ARG A 25 -36.34 -28.84 -17.11
C ARG A 25 -34.94 -28.30 -16.79
N SER A 26 -34.58 -28.15 -15.52
CA SER A 26 -33.25 -27.68 -15.14
C SER A 26 -32.12 -28.62 -15.63
N ARG A 27 -32.31 -29.94 -15.52
CA ARG A 27 -31.36 -30.93 -16.06
C ARG A 27 -31.28 -30.87 -17.59
N ALA A 28 -32.44 -30.74 -18.26
CA ALA A 28 -32.50 -30.61 -19.71
C ALA A 28 -31.77 -29.35 -20.21
N ILE A 29 -31.95 -28.20 -19.55
CA ILE A 29 -31.24 -26.94 -19.87
C ILE A 29 -29.73 -27.11 -19.73
N LYS A 30 -29.24 -27.75 -18.67
CA LYS A 30 -27.79 -27.98 -18.47
C LYS A 30 -27.21 -28.90 -19.57
N ARG A 31 -27.92 -29.95 -19.96
CA ARG A 31 -27.50 -30.85 -21.05
C ARG A 31 -27.54 -30.15 -22.40
N LEU A 32 -28.62 -29.40 -22.68
CA LEU A 32 -28.78 -28.62 -23.91
C LEU A 32 -27.63 -27.63 -24.06
N LYS A 33 -27.24 -26.92 -22.99
CA LYS A 33 -26.11 -25.98 -23.02
C LYS A 33 -24.79 -26.63 -23.46
N ILE A 34 -24.55 -27.89 -23.11
CA ILE A 34 -23.33 -28.60 -23.53
C ILE A 34 -23.45 -29.07 -24.97
N LEU A 35 -24.59 -29.69 -25.32
CA LEU A 35 -24.81 -30.24 -26.66
C LEU A 35 -24.95 -29.16 -27.73
N SER A 36 -25.48 -27.97 -27.39
CA SER A 36 -25.51 -26.83 -28.31
C SER A 36 -24.10 -26.36 -28.67
N VAL A 37 -23.18 -26.31 -27.70
CA VAL A 37 -21.77 -25.95 -27.97
C VAL A 37 -21.08 -27.00 -28.85
N PHE A 38 -21.40 -28.29 -28.69
CA PHE A 38 -20.92 -29.35 -29.60
C PHE A 38 -21.56 -29.30 -30.99
N LEU A 39 -22.78 -28.77 -31.11
CA LEU A 39 -23.45 -28.58 -32.39
C LEU A 39 -22.90 -27.38 -33.16
N ASP A 40 -22.60 -26.30 -32.44
CA ASP A 40 -22.05 -25.06 -33.01
C ASP A 40 -20.55 -25.17 -33.31
N SER A 41 -19.84 -26.07 -32.63
CA SER A 41 -18.42 -26.34 -32.88
C SER A 41 -18.20 -27.53 -33.81
N GLU A 42 -17.05 -27.59 -34.48
CA GLU A 42 -16.65 -28.73 -35.31
C GLU A 42 -16.18 -29.95 -34.49
N ASN A 43 -16.21 -29.85 -33.15
CA ASN A 43 -15.69 -30.88 -32.26
C ASN A 43 -16.68 -32.05 -32.13
N LYS A 44 -16.17 -33.27 -32.24
CA LYS A 44 -16.98 -34.48 -32.06
C LYS A 44 -16.90 -35.01 -30.63
N PRO A 45 -18.00 -35.48 -30.01
CA PRO A 45 -17.99 -35.97 -28.64
C PRO A 45 -17.02 -37.13 -28.37
N GLU A 46 -16.74 -37.98 -29.36
CA GLU A 46 -15.78 -39.08 -29.25
C GLU A 46 -14.34 -38.63 -28.99
N TYR A 47 -13.97 -37.38 -29.28
CA TYR A 47 -12.62 -36.85 -29.02
C TYR A 47 -12.29 -36.73 -27.52
N MET A 48 -13.29 -36.85 -26.64
CA MET A 48 -13.06 -36.94 -25.19
C MET A 48 -12.40 -38.27 -24.77
N VAL A 49 -12.45 -39.30 -25.62
CA VAL A 49 -11.76 -40.58 -25.41
C VAL A 49 -10.46 -40.54 -26.21
N LEU A 50 -9.33 -40.57 -25.50
CA LEU A 50 -8.02 -40.41 -26.11
C LEU A 50 -7.50 -41.74 -26.66
N ASP A 51 -7.42 -41.86 -27.98
CA ASP A 51 -6.74 -42.97 -28.65
C ASP A 51 -5.21 -42.73 -28.73
N VAL A 52 -4.80 -41.47 -28.82
CA VAL A 52 -3.38 -41.04 -28.92
C VAL A 52 -3.11 -39.98 -27.86
N LEU A 53 -2.05 -40.19 -27.08
CA LEU A 53 -1.62 -39.26 -26.04
C LEU A 53 -0.36 -38.50 -26.48
N PRO A 54 -0.39 -37.16 -26.58
CA PRO A 54 0.79 -36.37 -26.92
C PRO A 54 1.81 -36.36 -25.77
N VAL A 55 3.09 -36.28 -26.10
CA VAL A 55 4.19 -36.18 -25.14
C VAL A 55 4.84 -34.80 -25.24
N ILE A 56 4.98 -34.11 -24.11
CA ILE A 56 5.60 -32.79 -24.06
C ILE A 56 7.09 -32.84 -24.46
N PRO A 57 7.62 -31.83 -25.18
CA PRO A 57 9.03 -31.78 -25.57
C PRO A 57 9.99 -31.98 -24.38
N PRO A 58 11.12 -32.68 -24.59
CA PRO A 58 12.10 -32.99 -23.53
C PRO A 58 12.61 -31.75 -22.77
N ASP A 59 12.81 -30.63 -23.45
CA ASP A 59 13.30 -29.38 -22.83
C ASP A 59 12.35 -28.80 -21.78
N LEU A 60 11.05 -29.10 -21.88
CA LEU A 60 10.05 -28.70 -20.89
C LEU A 60 9.93 -29.69 -19.72
N ARG A 61 10.64 -30.83 -19.79
CA ARG A 61 10.75 -31.86 -18.75
C ARG A 61 12.21 -32.31 -18.59
N PRO A 62 13.14 -31.38 -18.32
CA PRO A 62 14.55 -31.64 -18.44
C PRO A 62 15.04 -32.69 -17.43
N MET A 63 16.09 -33.40 -17.82
CA MET A 63 16.91 -34.22 -16.96
C MET A 63 18.27 -33.53 -16.88
N VAL A 64 18.56 -32.89 -15.76
CA VAL A 64 19.79 -32.10 -15.57
C VAL A 64 20.75 -32.89 -14.70
N GLN A 65 21.98 -33.02 -15.15
CA GLN A 65 23.05 -33.60 -14.34
C GLN A 65 23.48 -32.57 -13.29
N LEU A 66 23.53 -33.00 -12.03
CA LEU A 66 24.05 -32.22 -10.91
C LEU A 66 25.52 -32.57 -10.67
N ASP A 67 26.23 -31.65 -10.01
CA ASP A 67 27.59 -31.89 -9.54
C ASP A 67 27.63 -33.14 -8.65
N GLY A 68 28.53 -34.08 -8.96
CA GLY A 68 28.62 -35.39 -8.30
C GLY A 68 27.90 -36.54 -9.03
N GLY A 69 27.55 -36.38 -10.31
CA GLY A 69 27.07 -37.49 -11.16
C GLY A 69 25.62 -37.92 -10.90
N ARG A 70 24.88 -37.19 -10.06
CA ARG A 70 23.45 -37.41 -9.83
C ARG A 70 22.63 -36.72 -10.91
N PHE A 71 21.42 -37.21 -11.15
CA PHE A 71 20.48 -36.60 -12.10
C PHE A 71 19.26 -36.05 -11.37
N ALA A 72 18.90 -34.80 -11.68
CA ALA A 72 17.61 -34.22 -11.32
C ALA A 72 16.65 -34.38 -12.50
N THR A 73 15.50 -35.00 -12.25
CA THR A 73 14.47 -35.22 -13.27
C THR A 73 13.19 -34.50 -12.91
N SER A 74 12.46 -34.02 -13.92
CA SER A 74 11.10 -33.52 -13.72
C SER A 74 10.14 -34.63 -13.30
N ASP A 75 9.24 -34.36 -12.35
CA ASP A 75 8.16 -35.25 -11.89
C ASP A 75 7.32 -35.82 -13.05
N LEU A 76 7.17 -35.06 -14.14
CA LEU A 76 6.45 -35.49 -15.34
C LEU A 76 7.08 -36.73 -15.99
N ASN A 77 8.41 -36.86 -15.96
CA ASN A 77 9.09 -38.01 -16.56
C ASN A 77 8.67 -39.32 -15.89
N ASP A 78 8.45 -39.30 -14.57
CA ASP A 78 7.97 -40.46 -13.83
C ASP A 78 6.52 -40.82 -14.19
N LEU A 79 5.67 -39.82 -14.40
CA LEU A 79 4.28 -40.01 -14.81
C LEU A 79 4.20 -40.57 -16.25
N TYR A 80 4.94 -39.98 -17.19
CA TYR A 80 5.04 -40.49 -18.57
C TYR A 80 5.59 -41.92 -18.61
N ARG A 81 6.68 -42.19 -17.87
CA ARG A 81 7.26 -43.54 -17.77
C ARG A 81 6.23 -44.55 -17.29
N ARG A 82 5.39 -44.16 -16.33
CA ARG A 82 4.33 -45.03 -15.80
C ARG A 82 3.28 -45.36 -16.86
N VAL A 83 2.81 -44.36 -17.62
CA VAL A 83 1.86 -44.57 -18.73
C VAL A 83 2.45 -45.49 -19.79
N ILE A 84 3.69 -45.24 -20.22
CA ILE A 84 4.38 -46.04 -21.23
C ILE A 84 4.52 -47.49 -20.78
N ASN A 85 4.96 -47.73 -19.54
CA ASN A 85 5.13 -49.07 -18.99
C ASN A 85 3.80 -49.85 -18.93
N ARG A 86 2.72 -49.19 -18.52
CA ARG A 86 1.37 -49.79 -18.47
C ARG A 86 0.82 -50.08 -19.86
N ASN A 87 1.02 -49.17 -20.81
CA ASN A 87 0.58 -49.37 -22.19
C ASN A 87 1.32 -50.54 -22.86
N ASN A 88 2.65 -50.61 -22.71
CA ASN A 88 3.46 -51.72 -23.23
C ASN A 88 3.08 -53.06 -22.58
N ARG A 89 2.76 -53.07 -21.29
CA ARG A 89 2.30 -54.27 -20.58
C ARG A 89 0.92 -54.73 -21.09
N LEU A 90 -0.02 -53.80 -21.25
CA LEU A 90 -1.34 -54.11 -21.80
C LEU A 90 -1.22 -54.69 -23.22
N LYS A 91 -0.37 -54.10 -24.07
CA LYS A 91 -0.10 -54.62 -25.42
C LYS A 91 0.39 -56.08 -25.40
N LYS A 92 1.38 -56.39 -24.54
CA LYS A 92 1.87 -57.77 -24.38
C LYS A 92 0.81 -58.74 -23.86
N LEU A 93 -0.06 -58.31 -22.95
CA LEU A 93 -1.14 -59.15 -22.42
C LEU A 93 -2.21 -59.48 -23.48
N LEU A 94 -2.47 -58.55 -24.39
CA LEU A 94 -3.36 -58.76 -25.53
C LEU A 94 -2.74 -59.75 -26.54
N GLU A 95 -1.45 -59.63 -26.84
CA GLU A 95 -0.72 -60.55 -27.72
C GLU A 95 -0.68 -61.99 -27.17
N LEU A 96 -0.63 -62.15 -25.84
CA LEU A 96 -0.62 -63.43 -25.15
C LEU A 96 -2.01 -64.03 -24.91
N ASN A 97 -3.09 -63.39 -25.38
CA ASN A 97 -4.48 -63.81 -25.12
C ASN A 97 -4.76 -64.09 -23.64
N ALA A 98 -4.27 -63.22 -22.75
CA ALA A 98 -4.49 -63.37 -21.31
C ALA A 98 -6.00 -63.30 -20.94
N PRO A 99 -6.44 -63.90 -19.82
CA PRO A 99 -7.82 -63.83 -19.36
C PRO A 99 -8.35 -62.40 -19.24
N GLU A 100 -9.63 -62.19 -19.54
CA GLU A 100 -10.28 -60.86 -19.54
C GLU A 100 -10.13 -60.10 -18.22
N ILE A 101 -10.13 -60.80 -17.08
CA ILE A 101 -9.97 -60.20 -15.75
C ILE A 101 -8.63 -59.45 -15.66
N ILE A 102 -7.55 -60.04 -16.19
CA ILE A 102 -6.21 -59.45 -16.16
C ILE A 102 -6.15 -58.25 -17.11
N ILE A 103 -6.73 -58.39 -18.30
CA ILE A 103 -6.80 -57.30 -19.30
C ILE A 103 -7.58 -56.10 -18.72
N ASN A 104 -8.73 -56.34 -18.08
CA ASN A 104 -9.55 -55.30 -17.49
C ASN A 104 -8.84 -54.58 -16.32
N ASN A 105 -8.09 -55.32 -15.50
CA ASN A 105 -7.28 -54.72 -14.46
C ASN A 105 -6.16 -53.83 -15.04
N GLU A 106 -5.44 -54.29 -16.08
CA GLU A 106 -4.37 -53.49 -16.68
C GLU A 106 -4.92 -52.26 -17.43
N LYS A 107 -6.08 -52.37 -18.09
CA LYS A 107 -6.82 -51.21 -18.64
C LYS A 107 -7.15 -50.18 -17.57
N ARG A 108 -7.63 -50.62 -16.40
CA ARG A 108 -7.88 -49.74 -15.24
C ARG A 108 -6.60 -49.06 -14.76
N MET A 109 -5.50 -49.80 -14.63
CA MET A 109 -4.21 -49.23 -14.19
C MET A 109 -3.64 -48.23 -15.21
N LEU A 110 -3.82 -48.48 -16.51
CA LEU A 110 -3.44 -47.54 -17.57
C LEU A 110 -4.26 -46.25 -17.47
N GLN A 111 -5.58 -46.35 -17.28
CA GLN A 111 -6.44 -45.20 -17.05
C GLN A 111 -5.99 -44.38 -15.84
N GLU A 112 -5.70 -45.03 -14.71
CA GLU A 112 -5.20 -44.34 -13.50
C GLU A 112 -3.86 -43.64 -13.73
N ALA A 113 -2.97 -44.22 -14.56
CA ALA A 113 -1.70 -43.60 -14.92
C ALA A 113 -1.90 -42.34 -15.79
N VAL A 114 -2.83 -42.39 -16.75
CA VAL A 114 -3.20 -41.24 -17.59
C VAL A 114 -3.89 -40.16 -16.76
N ASP A 115 -4.81 -40.54 -15.87
CA ASP A 115 -5.48 -39.63 -14.93
C ASP A 115 -4.42 -38.89 -14.08
N SER A 116 -3.44 -39.62 -13.55
CA SER A 116 -2.35 -39.06 -12.73
C SER A 116 -1.41 -38.14 -13.52
N LEU A 117 -1.21 -38.40 -14.82
CA LEU A 117 -0.39 -37.54 -15.68
C LEU A 117 -1.06 -36.18 -15.92
N PHE A 118 -2.38 -36.18 -16.17
CA PHE A 118 -3.12 -34.95 -16.41
C PHE A 118 -3.42 -34.16 -15.14
N ASP A 119 -3.94 -34.82 -14.10
CA ASP A 119 -4.37 -34.17 -12.85
C ASP A 119 -4.22 -35.15 -11.66
N ASN A 120 -3.04 -35.14 -11.05
CA ASN A 120 -2.69 -36.07 -9.98
C ASN A 120 -3.48 -35.75 -8.69
N GLY A 121 -4.20 -36.73 -8.17
CA GLY A 121 -5.02 -36.57 -6.95
C GLY A 121 -6.46 -36.12 -7.19
N ARG A 122 -6.88 -35.91 -8.45
CA ARG A 122 -8.30 -35.65 -8.78
C ARG A 122 -9.19 -36.88 -8.50
N ARG A 123 -8.65 -38.08 -8.70
CA ARG A 123 -9.33 -39.35 -8.44
C ARG A 123 -8.46 -40.24 -7.55
N GLY A 124 -8.97 -40.58 -6.38
CA GLY A 124 -8.26 -41.45 -5.43
C GLY A 124 -7.08 -40.74 -4.75
N ARG A 125 -6.10 -41.53 -4.28
CA ARG A 125 -4.89 -40.99 -3.62
C ARG A 125 -3.89 -40.54 -4.68
N ALA A 126 -3.28 -39.37 -4.44
CA ALA A 126 -2.23 -38.87 -5.31
C ALA A 126 -1.05 -39.85 -5.35
N VAL A 127 -0.49 -40.00 -6.54
CA VAL A 127 0.75 -40.72 -6.75
C VAL A 127 1.89 -39.97 -6.06
N LEU A 128 2.56 -40.66 -5.14
CA LEU A 128 3.72 -40.15 -4.43
C LEU A 128 5.03 -40.53 -5.13
N GLY A 129 5.99 -39.62 -5.10
CA GLY A 129 7.38 -39.85 -5.52
C GLY A 129 8.30 -40.18 -4.35
N ALA A 130 9.61 -40.13 -4.58
CA ALA A 130 10.60 -40.24 -3.52
C ALA A 130 10.38 -39.14 -2.45
N GLY A 131 10.36 -39.53 -1.18
CA GLY A 131 10.10 -38.60 -0.06
C GLY A 131 8.62 -38.33 0.23
N ASN A 132 7.70 -39.20 -0.20
CA ASN A 132 6.24 -39.09 0.06
C ASN A 132 5.59 -37.77 -0.41
N ARG A 133 6.23 -37.04 -1.32
CA ARG A 133 5.66 -35.86 -1.96
C ARG A 133 4.80 -36.28 -3.16
N PRO A 134 3.60 -35.69 -3.37
CA PRO A 134 2.85 -35.91 -4.59
C PRO A 134 3.61 -35.39 -5.81
N LEU A 135 3.65 -36.20 -6.87
CA LEU A 135 4.25 -35.81 -8.15
C LEU A 135 3.41 -34.69 -8.80
N LYS A 136 4.07 -33.68 -9.36
CA LYS A 136 3.39 -32.59 -10.09
C LYS A 136 2.91 -33.09 -11.46
N SER A 137 1.61 -32.95 -11.71
CA SER A 137 0.96 -33.27 -12.99
C SER A 137 1.01 -32.12 -14.00
N LEU A 138 0.54 -32.36 -15.23
CA LEU A 138 0.44 -31.30 -16.25
C LEU A 138 -0.47 -30.14 -15.80
N SER A 139 -1.58 -30.43 -15.15
CA SER A 139 -2.50 -29.41 -14.64
C SER A 139 -1.86 -28.58 -13.50
N ASP A 140 -1.07 -29.22 -12.64
CA ASP A 140 -0.40 -28.54 -11.52
C ASP A 140 0.66 -27.55 -11.99
N MET A 141 1.26 -27.78 -13.15
CA MET A 141 2.20 -26.83 -13.76
C MET A 141 1.51 -25.53 -14.19
N LEU A 142 0.20 -25.55 -14.42
CA LEU A 142 -0.57 -24.37 -14.82
C LEU A 142 -1.22 -23.68 -13.61
N LYS A 143 -1.71 -24.46 -12.64
CA LYS A 143 -2.49 -23.98 -11.50
C LYS A 143 -1.62 -23.48 -10.34
N GLY A 144 -2.22 -22.65 -9.49
CA GLY A 144 -1.61 -22.21 -8.23
C GLY A 144 -0.62 -21.05 -8.36
N LYS A 145 -0.01 -20.65 -7.24
CA LYS A 145 0.95 -19.53 -7.19
C LYS A 145 2.27 -19.84 -7.91
N GLN A 146 2.70 -21.11 -7.86
CA GLN A 146 3.87 -21.61 -8.57
C GLN A 146 3.57 -22.07 -10.01
N GLY A 147 2.32 -21.95 -10.46
CA GLY A 147 1.93 -22.32 -11.81
C GLY A 147 2.39 -21.29 -12.83
N ARG A 148 2.51 -21.71 -14.10
CA ARG A 148 3.03 -20.88 -15.19
C ARG A 148 2.33 -19.53 -15.35
N PHE A 149 1.00 -19.49 -15.24
CA PHE A 149 0.26 -18.24 -15.42
C PHE A 149 0.65 -17.17 -14.40
N ARG A 150 0.73 -17.52 -13.12
CA ARG A 150 1.00 -16.54 -12.06
C ARG A 150 2.48 -16.24 -11.91
N GLN A 151 3.33 -17.26 -11.98
CA GLN A 151 4.75 -17.10 -11.67
C GLN A 151 5.59 -16.65 -12.87
N ASN A 152 5.23 -17.04 -14.10
CA ASN A 152 6.10 -16.86 -15.27
C ASN A 152 5.50 -15.94 -16.34
N LEU A 153 4.18 -15.87 -16.46
CA LEU A 153 3.53 -14.99 -17.43
C LEU A 153 3.30 -13.59 -16.86
N LEU A 154 2.67 -13.50 -15.69
CA LEU A 154 2.38 -12.22 -15.02
C LEU A 154 3.59 -11.67 -14.26
N GLY A 155 4.32 -12.53 -13.55
CA GLY A 155 5.58 -12.18 -12.90
C GLY A 155 6.76 -12.62 -13.75
N LYS A 156 7.74 -11.74 -13.98
CA LYS A 156 9.00 -12.10 -14.62
C LYS A 156 10.15 -11.43 -13.91
N ARG A 157 11.31 -12.07 -13.93
CA ARG A 157 12.57 -11.38 -13.64
C ARG A 157 12.91 -10.55 -14.87
N VAL A 158 13.30 -9.30 -14.64
CA VAL A 158 13.57 -8.33 -15.69
C VAL A 158 15.02 -7.90 -15.60
N ASP A 159 15.67 -7.79 -16.75
CA ASP A 159 17.00 -7.19 -16.88
C ASP A 159 16.92 -5.67 -16.66
N TYR A 160 18.07 -4.99 -16.65
CA TYR A 160 18.15 -3.54 -16.42
C TYR A 160 17.45 -3.10 -15.12
N SER A 161 17.63 -3.92 -14.08
CA SER A 161 17.07 -3.68 -12.77
C SER A 161 18.10 -3.85 -11.66
N GLY A 162 17.93 -3.07 -10.60
CA GLY A 162 18.80 -3.06 -9.43
C GLY A 162 17.96 -2.98 -8.16
N ARG A 163 18.57 -3.24 -7.01
CA ARG A 163 17.95 -3.03 -5.70
C ARG A 163 18.99 -2.56 -4.70
N SER A 164 18.64 -1.58 -3.90
CA SER A 164 19.45 -1.17 -2.75
C SER A 164 18.60 -0.63 -1.62
N VAL A 165 19.23 -0.45 -0.46
CA VAL A 165 18.65 0.22 0.70
C VAL A 165 18.40 1.68 0.37
N ILE A 166 17.29 2.23 0.86
CA ILE A 166 16.96 3.63 0.70
C ILE A 166 17.43 4.47 1.89
N VAL A 167 17.83 5.71 1.60
CA VAL A 167 18.13 6.74 2.59
C VAL A 167 17.46 8.04 2.20
N VAL A 168 17.22 8.91 3.18
CA VAL A 168 16.62 10.22 2.94
C VAL A 168 17.66 11.20 2.42
N ASN A 169 17.31 12.00 1.41
CA ASN A 169 18.05 13.21 1.10
C ASN A 169 17.08 14.40 0.95
N PRO A 170 16.99 15.29 1.96
CA PRO A 170 16.10 16.45 1.93
C PRO A 170 16.45 17.49 0.86
N ARG A 171 17.67 17.48 0.31
CA ARG A 171 18.14 18.47 -0.69
C ARG A 171 17.66 18.16 -2.11
N LEU A 172 17.22 16.93 -2.37
CA LEU A 172 16.64 16.56 -3.67
C LEU A 172 15.36 17.36 -3.92
N LYS A 173 15.05 17.58 -5.20
CA LYS A 173 13.74 18.07 -5.62
C LYS A 173 12.77 16.90 -5.78
N LEU A 174 11.47 17.19 -5.77
CA LEU A 174 10.44 16.13 -5.75
C LEU A 174 10.55 15.11 -6.90
N TYR A 175 11.00 15.55 -8.08
CA TYR A 175 11.17 14.72 -9.27
C TYR A 175 12.53 14.01 -9.37
N GLN A 176 13.43 14.19 -8.39
CA GLN A 176 14.78 13.63 -8.41
C GLN A 176 14.94 12.45 -7.45
N CYS A 177 15.85 11.54 -7.79
CA CYS A 177 16.35 10.52 -6.87
C CYS A 177 17.88 10.43 -6.94
N GLY A 178 18.53 10.11 -5.83
CA GLY A 178 19.97 9.84 -5.83
C GLY A 178 20.24 8.39 -6.20
N LEU A 179 20.95 8.16 -7.30
CA LEU A 179 21.35 6.84 -7.76
C LEU A 179 22.85 6.62 -7.54
N PRO A 180 23.26 5.58 -6.80
CA PRO A 180 24.67 5.26 -6.60
C PRO A 180 25.41 5.05 -7.91
N LYS A 181 26.59 5.66 -8.05
CA LYS A 181 27.46 5.55 -9.24
C LYS A 181 27.66 4.11 -9.73
N ILE A 182 27.94 3.17 -8.81
CA ILE A 182 28.16 1.76 -9.15
C ILE A 182 26.90 1.10 -9.72
N ILE A 183 25.73 1.40 -9.15
CA ILE A 183 24.45 0.84 -9.62
C ILE A 183 24.10 1.45 -10.98
N ALA A 184 24.26 2.76 -11.11
CA ALA A 184 24.03 3.48 -12.35
C ALA A 184 24.91 2.93 -13.48
N LEU A 185 26.21 2.73 -13.23
CA LEU A 185 27.14 2.21 -14.23
C LEU A 185 26.71 0.83 -14.78
N GLU A 186 26.27 -0.09 -13.92
CA GLU A 186 25.85 -1.42 -14.38
C GLU A 186 24.48 -1.38 -15.10
N LEU A 187 23.56 -0.52 -14.64
CA LEU A 187 22.26 -0.34 -15.29
C LEU A 187 22.36 0.31 -16.67
N PHE A 188 23.25 1.30 -16.81
CA PHE A 188 23.42 2.09 -18.04
C PHE A 188 24.59 1.60 -18.91
N LYS A 189 25.21 0.47 -18.53
CA LYS A 189 26.39 -0.12 -19.19
C LYS A 189 26.38 -0.10 -20.72
N PRO A 190 25.33 -0.58 -21.43
CA PRO A 190 25.36 -0.56 -22.89
C PRO A 190 25.29 0.85 -23.48
N PHE A 191 24.65 1.80 -22.80
CA PHE A 191 24.57 3.19 -23.23
C PHE A 191 25.92 3.89 -23.08
N VAL A 192 26.56 3.69 -21.93
CA VAL A 192 27.92 4.21 -21.68
C VAL A 192 28.92 3.63 -22.67
N MET A 193 28.84 2.32 -22.94
CA MET A 193 29.72 1.68 -23.94
C MET A 193 29.52 2.22 -25.36
N LYS A 194 28.29 2.63 -25.70
CA LYS A 194 27.99 3.24 -26.99
C LYS A 194 28.59 4.64 -27.07
N GLU A 195 28.34 5.47 -26.07
CA GLU A 195 28.80 6.86 -26.03
C GLU A 195 30.33 6.96 -26.03
N LEU A 196 31.03 6.11 -25.26
CA LEU A 196 32.50 6.03 -25.26
C LEU A 196 33.11 5.75 -26.64
N VAL A 197 32.39 5.04 -27.50
CA VAL A 197 32.84 4.76 -28.88
C VAL A 197 32.49 5.93 -29.81
N GLU A 198 31.33 6.56 -29.64
CA GLU A 198 30.89 7.71 -30.43
C GLU A 198 31.77 8.96 -30.18
N GLU A 199 32.19 9.17 -28.94
CA GLU A 199 33.10 10.26 -28.55
C GLU A 199 34.59 9.98 -28.84
N GLY A 200 34.91 8.74 -29.23
CA GLY A 200 36.28 8.35 -29.60
C GLY A 200 37.21 7.98 -28.44
N PHE A 201 36.71 7.91 -27.19
CA PHE A 201 37.47 7.40 -26.04
C PHE A 201 37.83 5.92 -26.19
N ALA A 202 36.98 5.13 -26.85
CA ALA A 202 37.22 3.72 -27.13
C ALA A 202 37.14 3.41 -28.63
N GLN A 203 38.12 2.66 -29.14
CA GLN A 203 38.15 2.27 -30.56
C GLN A 203 37.00 1.30 -30.92
N ASN A 204 36.74 0.31 -30.05
CA ASN A 204 35.76 -0.76 -30.28
C ASN A 204 34.95 -1.06 -29.00
N ILE A 205 33.76 -1.66 -29.15
CA ILE A 205 32.87 -2.08 -28.04
C ILE A 205 33.59 -2.96 -26.99
N LYS A 206 34.51 -3.84 -27.42
CA LYS A 206 35.28 -4.69 -26.49
C LYS A 206 36.25 -3.86 -25.63
N SER A 207 36.84 -2.81 -26.19
CA SER A 207 37.69 -1.87 -25.46
C SER A 207 36.85 -1.03 -24.50
N ALA A 208 35.69 -0.54 -24.95
CA ALA A 208 34.74 0.19 -24.10
C ALA A 208 34.28 -0.65 -22.91
N LYS A 209 33.97 -1.95 -23.14
CA LYS A 209 33.63 -2.90 -22.07
C LYS A 209 34.75 -3.02 -21.03
N ALA A 210 36.00 -3.16 -21.48
CA ALA A 210 37.15 -3.27 -20.59
C ALA A 210 37.41 -1.98 -19.80
N MET A 211 37.16 -0.82 -20.41
CA MET A 211 37.26 0.50 -19.77
C MET A 211 36.20 0.66 -18.66
N VAL A 212 34.95 0.29 -18.97
CA VAL A 212 33.84 0.29 -18.00
C VAL A 212 34.10 -0.68 -16.84
N GLU A 213 34.62 -1.88 -17.11
CA GLU A 213 34.96 -2.87 -16.05
C GLU A 213 36.13 -2.41 -15.17
N LYS A 214 37.06 -1.59 -15.71
CA LYS A 214 38.15 -0.99 -14.94
C LYS A 214 37.71 0.25 -14.15
N GLY A 215 36.63 0.91 -14.56
CA GLY A 215 36.15 2.15 -13.95
C GLY A 215 37.08 3.34 -14.20
N SER A 216 37.52 3.52 -15.45
CA SER A 216 38.35 4.68 -15.86
C SER A 216 37.61 6.01 -15.66
N ASP A 217 38.35 7.10 -15.48
CA ASP A 217 37.78 8.39 -15.08
C ASP A 217 36.80 8.94 -16.15
N GLU A 218 37.12 8.75 -17.43
CA GLU A 218 36.31 9.15 -18.58
C GLU A 218 34.91 8.51 -18.56
N VAL A 219 34.79 7.32 -17.96
CA VAL A 219 33.51 6.59 -17.87
C VAL A 219 32.51 7.34 -16.99
N TRP A 220 32.98 8.05 -15.96
CA TRP A 220 32.12 8.77 -15.03
C TRP A 220 31.52 10.03 -15.65
N ASP A 221 32.30 10.75 -16.46
CA ASP A 221 31.84 11.94 -17.18
C ASP A 221 30.75 11.56 -18.19
N VAL A 222 31.01 10.51 -18.98
CA VAL A 222 30.03 9.95 -19.94
C VAL A 222 28.78 9.45 -19.23
N LEU A 223 28.93 8.79 -18.08
CA LEU A 223 27.79 8.31 -17.29
C LEU A 223 26.88 9.46 -16.85
N GLU A 224 27.45 10.61 -16.45
CA GLU A 224 26.66 11.78 -16.03
C GLU A 224 25.85 12.37 -17.20
N GLU A 225 26.42 12.40 -18.40
CA GLU A 225 25.74 12.86 -19.61
C GLU A 225 24.57 11.94 -20.01
N VAL A 226 24.81 10.63 -20.06
CA VAL A 226 23.80 9.62 -20.41
C VAL A 226 22.59 9.65 -19.47
N ILE A 227 22.79 9.99 -18.20
CA ILE A 227 21.79 9.90 -17.13
C ILE A 227 20.88 11.14 -17.08
N LYS A 228 21.38 12.32 -17.47
CA LYS A 228 20.76 13.63 -17.23
C LYS A 228 19.29 13.75 -17.68
N ASN A 229 18.92 13.12 -18.79
CA ASN A 229 17.56 13.13 -19.35
C ASN A 229 16.91 11.73 -19.40
N HIS A 230 17.42 10.80 -18.59
CA HIS A 230 16.97 9.42 -18.60
C HIS A 230 16.26 9.07 -17.29
N PRO A 231 14.91 9.01 -17.26
CA PRO A 231 14.18 8.68 -16.03
C PRO A 231 14.49 7.25 -15.59
N VAL A 232 14.35 6.99 -14.30
CA VAL A 232 14.36 5.65 -13.70
C VAL A 232 13.09 5.44 -12.89
N LEU A 233 12.61 4.20 -12.84
CA LEU A 233 11.44 3.82 -12.04
C LEU A 233 11.89 3.28 -10.70
N LEU A 234 11.40 3.87 -9.61
CA LEU A 234 11.57 3.32 -8.27
C LEU A 234 10.31 2.57 -7.87
N ASN A 235 10.49 1.39 -7.28
CA ASN A 235 9.41 0.54 -6.79
C ASN A 235 9.73 -0.02 -5.40
N ARG A 236 8.76 0.04 -4.49
CA ARG A 236 8.82 -0.64 -3.19
C ARG A 236 7.77 -1.73 -3.11
N ALA A 237 8.20 -2.92 -2.68
CA ALA A 237 7.29 -4.02 -2.39
C ALA A 237 6.80 -3.93 -0.93
N PRO A 238 5.51 -4.20 -0.64
CA PRO A 238 4.43 -4.53 -1.58
C PRO A 238 3.84 -3.31 -2.31
N THR A 239 3.61 -3.44 -3.61
CA THR A 239 2.96 -2.40 -4.42
C THR A 239 1.44 -2.50 -4.29
N LEU A 240 0.83 -1.62 -3.48
CA LEU A 240 -0.61 -1.63 -3.19
C LEU A 240 -1.44 -0.83 -4.19
N HIS A 241 -0.86 0.21 -4.78
CA HIS A 241 -1.49 1.11 -5.73
C HIS A 241 -0.44 1.66 -6.71
N ARG A 242 -0.88 2.35 -7.77
CA ARG A 242 0.01 2.85 -8.83
C ARG A 242 1.15 3.74 -8.32
N LEU A 243 0.93 4.55 -7.27
CA LEU A 243 1.98 5.42 -6.69
C LEU A 243 3.10 4.64 -5.99
N GLY A 244 2.99 3.32 -5.85
CA GLY A 244 4.08 2.46 -5.40
C GLY A 244 5.15 2.22 -6.47
N ILE A 245 4.94 2.74 -7.69
CA ILE A 245 5.94 2.86 -8.74
C ILE A 245 5.89 4.29 -9.27
N GLN A 246 7.01 5.02 -9.17
CA GLN A 246 7.11 6.38 -9.71
C GLN A 246 8.41 6.56 -10.47
N ALA A 247 8.39 7.47 -11.44
CA ALA A 247 9.57 7.86 -12.19
C ALA A 247 10.26 9.05 -11.51
N PHE A 248 11.60 9.02 -11.57
CA PHE A 248 12.47 10.06 -11.07
C PHE A 248 13.61 10.31 -12.06
N LEU A 249 14.12 11.54 -12.07
CA LEU A 249 15.38 11.87 -12.71
C LEU A 249 16.54 11.51 -11.77
N PRO A 250 17.40 10.55 -12.17
CA PRO A 250 18.55 10.14 -11.37
C PRO A 250 19.59 11.27 -11.26
N VAL A 251 20.09 11.47 -10.05
CA VAL A 251 21.26 12.30 -9.72
C VAL A 251 22.35 11.35 -9.22
N LEU A 252 23.54 11.40 -9.80
CA LEU A 252 24.64 10.55 -9.37
C LEU A 252 25.07 10.92 -7.94
N VAL A 253 25.15 9.91 -7.08
CA VAL A 253 25.58 10.08 -5.69
C VAL A 253 26.65 9.06 -5.34
N GLU A 254 27.50 9.45 -4.39
CA GLU A 254 28.48 8.55 -3.80
C GLU A 254 27.82 7.57 -2.83
N GLY A 255 28.49 6.43 -2.62
CA GLY A 255 28.02 5.36 -1.74
C GLY A 255 27.25 4.27 -2.48
N LYS A 256 26.40 3.54 -1.74
CA LYS A 256 25.66 2.36 -2.25
C LYS A 256 24.14 2.43 -2.03
N ALA A 257 23.65 3.43 -1.32
CA ALA A 257 22.23 3.57 -0.98
C ALA A 257 21.52 4.51 -1.94
N ILE A 258 20.28 4.17 -2.30
CA ILE A 258 19.42 5.02 -3.13
C ILE A 258 18.89 6.15 -2.26
N GLN A 259 19.03 7.39 -2.71
CA GLN A 259 18.50 8.54 -1.98
C GLN A 259 17.13 8.91 -2.52
N ILE A 260 16.14 9.04 -1.65
CA ILE A 260 14.78 9.42 -2.05
C ILE A 260 14.33 10.71 -1.37
N HIS A 261 13.39 11.36 -2.03
CA HIS A 261 12.76 12.57 -1.52
C HIS A 261 11.80 12.24 -0.35
N PRO A 262 11.82 12.98 0.78
CA PRO A 262 11.00 12.65 1.94
C PRO A 262 9.48 12.74 1.69
N LEU A 263 9.03 13.60 0.76
CA LEU A 263 7.60 13.70 0.41
C LEU A 263 7.05 12.51 -0.39
N VAL A 264 7.92 11.65 -0.95
CA VAL A 264 7.48 10.43 -1.65
C VAL A 264 7.45 9.20 -0.74
N CYS A 265 7.88 9.32 0.52
CA CYS A 265 7.79 8.22 1.48
C CYS A 265 6.35 7.75 1.75
N PRO A 266 5.35 8.65 1.96
CA PRO A 266 3.96 8.23 2.16
C PRO A 266 3.38 7.38 1.02
N PRO A 267 3.48 7.74 -0.28
CA PRO A 267 2.95 6.90 -1.34
C PRO A 267 3.69 5.55 -1.46
N PHE A 268 5.00 5.49 -1.23
CA PHE A 268 5.69 4.18 -1.18
C PHE A 268 5.42 3.39 0.11
N ASN A 269 4.78 4.01 1.10
CA ASN A 269 4.70 3.54 2.48
C ASN A 269 6.08 3.14 3.03
N ALA A 270 7.11 3.91 2.68
CA ALA A 270 8.51 3.61 2.92
C ALA A 270 9.03 4.33 4.17
N ASP A 271 9.87 3.64 4.93
CA ASP A 271 10.67 4.19 6.01
C ASP A 271 12.16 3.96 5.76
N PHE A 272 13.00 4.35 6.72
CA PHE A 272 14.46 4.35 6.57
C PHE A 272 15.15 3.46 7.61
N ASP A 273 14.50 2.36 8.02
CA ASP A 273 15.01 1.41 9.01
C ASP A 273 15.68 0.16 8.40
N GLY A 274 15.86 0.15 7.08
CA GLY A 274 16.44 -0.98 6.33
C GLY A 274 15.67 -1.35 5.06
N ASP A 275 14.58 -0.65 4.79
CA ASP A 275 13.80 -0.74 3.57
C ASP A 275 14.64 -0.68 2.29
N GLN A 276 14.20 -1.42 1.28
CA GLN A 276 14.86 -1.52 -0.02
C GLN A 276 13.90 -1.17 -1.15
N MET A 277 14.42 -0.46 -2.16
CA MET A 277 13.69 -0.18 -3.39
C MET A 277 14.37 -0.82 -4.59
N ALA A 278 13.55 -1.31 -5.52
CA ALA A 278 13.99 -1.73 -6.82
C ALA A 278 14.03 -0.53 -7.78
N VAL A 279 15.03 -0.51 -8.65
CA VAL A 279 15.21 0.46 -9.73
C VAL A 279 15.04 -0.27 -11.05
N HIS A 280 14.30 0.33 -11.98
CA HIS A 280 14.16 -0.17 -13.36
C HIS A 280 14.45 0.95 -14.36
N VAL A 281 15.12 0.61 -15.46
CA VAL A 281 15.48 1.58 -16.51
C VAL A 281 14.60 1.39 -17.74
N PRO A 282 13.80 2.39 -18.14
CA PRO A 282 13.00 2.36 -19.37
C PRO A 282 13.89 2.50 -20.61
N LEU A 283 13.89 1.52 -21.50
CA LEU A 283 14.82 1.50 -22.65
C LEU A 283 14.28 2.20 -23.91
N SER A 284 13.02 1.95 -24.27
CA SER A 284 12.42 2.53 -25.47
C SER A 284 12.03 3.99 -25.27
N ASN A 285 11.92 4.75 -26.36
CA ASN A 285 11.57 6.17 -26.29
C ASN A 285 10.13 6.37 -25.76
N GLU A 286 9.22 5.46 -26.10
CA GLU A 286 7.85 5.46 -25.61
C GLU A 286 7.82 5.23 -24.10
N ALA A 287 8.60 4.25 -23.60
CA ALA A 287 8.69 3.97 -22.16
C ALA A 287 9.30 5.14 -21.38
N LYS A 288 10.29 5.84 -21.95
CA LYS A 288 10.85 7.06 -21.36
C LYS A 288 9.83 8.19 -21.32
N ALA A 289 9.06 8.37 -22.39
CA ALA A 289 8.00 9.38 -22.46
C ALA A 289 6.87 9.08 -21.46
N GLU A 290 6.41 7.83 -21.36
CA GLU A 290 5.44 7.40 -20.35
C GLU A 290 5.95 7.66 -18.93
N ALA A 291 7.22 7.36 -18.66
CA ALA A 291 7.82 7.62 -17.36
C ALA A 291 7.80 9.12 -17.01
N LEU A 292 8.20 9.99 -17.94
CA LEU A 292 8.26 11.45 -17.71
C LEU A 292 6.88 12.12 -17.64
N ILE A 293 5.93 11.68 -18.46
CA ILE A 293 4.62 12.32 -18.57
C ILE A 293 3.64 11.75 -17.54
N LEU A 294 3.55 10.43 -17.44
CA LEU A 294 2.52 9.76 -16.63
C LEU A 294 3.01 9.40 -15.23
N MET A 295 4.26 8.96 -15.08
CA MET A 295 4.74 8.34 -13.84
C MET A 295 5.62 9.25 -12.98
N LEU A 296 6.01 10.44 -13.47
CA LEU A 296 6.87 11.36 -12.75
C LEU A 296 6.26 11.74 -11.40
N ALA A 297 7.07 11.74 -10.34
CA ALA A 297 6.60 11.99 -8.98
C ALA A 297 5.92 13.37 -8.83
N SER A 298 6.38 14.37 -9.59
CA SER A 298 5.80 15.72 -9.62
C SER A 298 4.39 15.79 -10.20
N ASN A 299 4.00 14.85 -11.06
CA ASN A 299 2.67 14.79 -11.67
C ASN A 299 1.69 13.98 -10.81
N ASN A 300 2.22 13.17 -9.88
CA ASN A 300 1.47 12.21 -9.08
C ASN A 300 1.36 12.65 -7.61
N ILE A 301 0.86 13.86 -7.40
CA ILE A 301 0.70 14.50 -6.08
C ILE A 301 -0.56 13.98 -5.37
N LEU A 302 -1.62 13.70 -6.13
CA LEU A 302 -2.94 13.31 -5.64
C LEU A 302 -3.14 11.80 -5.57
N SER A 303 -3.96 11.38 -4.62
CA SER A 303 -4.46 10.01 -4.50
C SER A 303 -5.47 9.74 -5.61
N PRO A 304 -5.27 8.71 -6.45
CA PRO A 304 -6.27 8.32 -7.44
C PRO A 304 -7.59 7.84 -6.82
N ALA A 305 -7.57 7.45 -5.54
CA ALA A 305 -8.74 6.89 -4.86
C ALA A 305 -9.65 7.96 -4.25
N SER A 306 -9.09 9.09 -3.81
CA SER A 306 -9.83 10.10 -3.05
C SER A 306 -9.66 11.54 -3.56
N GLY A 307 -8.76 11.78 -4.51
CA GLY A 307 -8.42 13.13 -4.96
C GLY A 307 -7.66 13.97 -3.92
N GLN A 308 -7.38 13.44 -2.73
CA GLN A 308 -6.63 14.15 -1.69
C GLN A 308 -5.12 14.09 -1.98
N PRO A 309 -4.35 15.13 -1.59
CA PRO A 309 -2.90 15.11 -1.73
C PRO A 309 -2.29 13.97 -0.90
N VAL A 310 -1.34 13.24 -1.48
CA VAL A 310 -0.61 12.13 -0.82
C VAL A 310 0.80 12.55 -0.43
N THR A 311 1.42 13.41 -1.25
CA THR A 311 2.77 13.95 -1.03
C THR A 311 2.73 15.13 -0.03
N ILE A 312 2.14 14.88 1.14
CA ILE A 312 2.00 15.86 2.21
C ILE A 312 3.25 15.78 3.11
N PRO A 313 3.77 16.92 3.60
CA PRO A 313 4.79 16.93 4.64
C PRO A 313 4.35 16.10 5.85
N SER A 314 5.25 15.24 6.33
CA SER A 314 5.01 14.34 7.45
C SER A 314 6.01 14.56 8.58
N GLN A 315 5.64 14.14 9.80
CA GLN A 315 6.54 14.06 10.96
C GLN A 315 7.27 15.41 11.20
N ASP A 316 8.59 15.42 11.13
CA ASP A 316 9.46 16.55 11.47
C ASP A 316 9.11 17.83 10.72
N MET A 317 8.71 17.72 9.44
CA MET A 317 8.28 18.89 8.66
C MET A 317 7.04 19.53 9.28
N VAL A 318 6.04 18.72 9.65
CA VAL A 318 4.82 19.22 10.31
C VAL A 318 5.15 19.80 11.68
N LEU A 319 6.03 19.14 12.44
CA LEU A 319 6.43 19.61 13.77
C LEU A 319 7.14 20.96 13.71
N GLY A 320 8.05 21.15 12.75
CA GLY A 320 8.77 22.40 12.53
C GLY A 320 7.83 23.55 12.14
N LEU A 321 6.87 23.28 11.25
CA LEU A 321 5.87 24.28 10.82
C LEU A 321 4.88 24.60 11.94
N TYR A 322 4.47 23.59 12.70
CA TYR A 322 3.61 23.77 13.87
C TYR A 322 4.32 24.65 14.89
N TYR A 323 5.54 24.30 15.30
CA TYR A 323 6.37 25.13 16.18
C TYR A 323 6.48 26.56 15.66
N LEU A 324 6.89 26.73 14.40
CA LEU A 324 7.05 28.04 13.76
C LEU A 324 5.78 28.91 13.84
N THR A 325 4.59 28.31 13.72
CA THR A 325 3.31 29.03 13.68
C THR A 325 2.57 29.09 15.02
N SER A 326 3.07 28.42 16.06
CA SER A 326 2.54 28.43 17.43
C SER A 326 2.72 29.79 18.11
N GLU A 327 1.76 30.13 18.97
CA GLU A 327 1.76 31.38 19.74
C GLU A 327 2.21 31.17 21.19
N ARG A 328 3.10 32.04 21.69
CA ARG A 328 3.50 32.04 23.10
C ARG A 328 3.10 33.35 23.77
N LYS A 329 2.10 33.27 24.66
CA LYS A 329 1.55 34.44 25.36
C LYS A 329 2.58 35.19 26.22
N ASP A 330 3.58 34.48 26.74
CA ASP A 330 4.58 35.04 27.67
C ASP A 330 5.79 35.70 26.97
N SER A 331 5.79 35.78 25.64
CA SER A 331 7.00 36.13 24.87
C SER A 331 7.22 37.63 24.61
N VAL A 332 6.32 38.54 25.03
CA VAL A 332 6.51 39.98 24.79
C VAL A 332 6.13 40.85 25.99
N LYS A 333 7.06 41.71 26.42
CA LYS A 333 6.87 42.72 27.49
C LYS A 333 6.19 44.02 27.02
N LYS A 334 6.07 44.27 25.71
CA LYS A 334 5.43 45.46 25.09
C LYS A 334 4.90 45.16 23.68
N GLU A 335 3.72 45.67 23.32
CA GLU A 335 3.22 45.59 21.94
C GLU A 335 4.17 46.30 20.96
N ARG A 336 4.60 45.62 19.89
CA ARG A 336 5.43 46.19 18.81
C ARG A 336 4.65 46.30 17.51
N PHE A 337 4.87 47.40 16.79
CA PHE A 337 4.21 47.72 15.53
C PHE A 337 5.25 47.91 14.42
N TYR A 338 5.02 47.29 13.27
CA TYR A 338 5.89 47.38 12.10
C TYR A 338 5.13 47.82 10.86
N ASN A 339 5.76 48.66 10.05
CA ASN A 339 5.17 49.20 8.82
C ASN A 339 5.23 48.21 7.64
N CYS A 340 6.22 47.31 7.62
CA CYS A 340 6.36 46.27 6.60
C CYS A 340 6.84 44.95 7.22
N ILE A 341 6.84 43.90 6.40
CA ILE A 341 7.25 42.55 6.77
C ILE A 341 8.76 42.48 7.01
N GLU A 342 9.52 43.21 6.19
CA GLU A 342 10.98 43.22 6.22
C GLU A 342 11.52 43.77 7.54
N ASP A 343 10.91 44.84 8.07
CA ASP A 343 11.30 45.43 9.36
C ASP A 343 11.13 44.41 10.51
N ALA A 344 10.04 43.65 10.50
CA ALA A 344 9.78 42.64 11.52
C ALA A 344 10.80 41.49 11.44
N LEU A 345 11.17 41.06 10.23
CA LEU A 345 12.18 40.02 10.02
C LEU A 345 13.59 40.52 10.39
N LEU A 346 13.90 41.77 10.09
CA LEU A 346 15.15 42.42 10.48
C LEU A 346 15.31 42.42 12.01
N GLU A 347 14.27 42.78 12.75
CA GLU A 347 14.31 42.72 14.22
C GLU A 347 14.42 41.29 14.77
N TYR A 348 13.84 40.31 14.08
CA TYR A 348 14.05 38.90 14.40
C TYR A 348 15.50 38.49 14.19
N ASP A 349 16.12 38.90 13.09
CA ASP A 349 17.52 38.62 12.77
C ASP A 349 18.49 39.28 13.77
N TYR A 350 18.16 40.48 14.27
CA TYR A 350 18.87 41.13 15.38
C TYR A 350 18.60 40.50 16.76
N GLY A 351 17.70 39.53 16.86
CA GLY A 351 17.34 38.85 18.11
C GLY A 351 16.50 39.69 19.09
N LEU A 352 15.87 40.77 18.60
CA LEU A 352 15.05 41.67 19.43
C LEU A 352 13.63 41.13 19.64
N ILE A 353 13.13 40.27 18.74
CA ILE A 353 11.89 39.52 18.87
C ILE A 353 12.15 38.02 18.72
N THR A 354 11.27 37.20 19.30
CA THR A 354 11.30 35.74 19.12
C THR A 354 10.30 35.29 18.05
N LEU A 355 10.41 34.06 17.56
CA LEU A 355 9.50 33.50 16.55
C LEU A 355 8.03 33.58 16.97
N HIS A 356 7.74 33.39 18.26
CA HIS A 356 6.38 33.33 18.80
C HIS A 356 5.89 34.66 19.39
N SER A 357 6.70 35.71 19.27
CA SER A 357 6.35 37.06 19.76
C SER A 357 5.18 37.64 18.98
N PHE A 358 4.15 38.10 19.69
CA PHE A 358 3.03 38.83 19.09
C PHE A 358 3.48 40.19 18.59
N ILE A 359 3.21 40.45 17.31
CA ILE A 359 3.55 41.68 16.61
C ILE A 359 2.36 42.16 15.77
N LYS A 360 2.25 43.49 15.61
CA LYS A 360 1.27 44.10 14.70
C LYS A 360 2.02 44.53 13.45
N VAL A 361 1.72 43.92 12.30
CA VAL A 361 2.38 44.24 11.02
C VAL A 361 1.35 44.71 10.02
N LYS A 362 1.68 45.73 9.24
CA LYS A 362 0.85 46.18 8.13
C LYS A 362 1.14 45.34 6.89
N ILE A 363 0.16 44.53 6.46
CA ILE A 363 0.21 43.68 5.27
C ILE A 363 -0.96 44.10 4.36
N ASP A 364 -0.70 44.41 3.09
CA ASP A 364 -1.71 44.83 2.11
C ASP A 364 -2.68 45.91 2.61
N LYS A 365 -2.10 46.94 3.25
CA LYS A 365 -2.80 48.09 3.86
C LYS A 365 -3.69 47.75 5.06
N LYS A 366 -3.74 46.50 5.52
CA LYS A 366 -4.43 46.06 6.75
C LYS A 366 -3.41 45.82 7.87
N ILE A 367 -3.77 46.19 9.09
CA ILE A 367 -2.96 45.87 10.28
C ILE A 367 -3.40 44.50 10.77
N ILE A 368 -2.49 43.53 10.77
CA ILE A 368 -2.76 42.15 11.18
C ILE A 368 -1.92 41.85 12.44
N ASN A 369 -2.57 41.29 13.45
CA ASN A 369 -1.89 40.77 14.64
C ASN A 369 -1.38 39.36 14.30
N THR A 370 -0.07 39.18 14.24
CA THR A 370 0.55 37.90 13.86
C THR A 370 1.84 37.67 14.66
N THR A 371 2.61 36.64 14.28
CA THR A 371 3.93 36.34 14.85
C THR A 371 5.00 36.37 13.76
N ALA A 372 6.26 36.60 14.14
CA ALA A 372 7.38 36.55 13.21
C ALA A 372 7.46 35.18 12.50
N GLY A 373 7.17 34.09 13.21
CA GLY A 373 7.16 32.76 12.63
C GLY A 373 6.07 32.55 11.58
N ARG A 374 4.86 33.10 11.77
CA ARG A 374 3.80 33.04 10.74
C ARG A 374 4.16 33.82 9.49
N ILE A 375 4.84 34.95 9.63
CA ILE A 375 5.35 35.72 8.49
C ILE A 375 6.32 34.87 7.67
N ILE A 376 7.28 34.23 8.33
CA ILE A 376 8.26 33.34 7.69
C ILE A 376 7.57 32.16 6.99
N PHE A 377 6.54 31.58 7.61
CA PHE A 377 5.77 30.51 6.99
C PHE A 377 5.09 30.98 5.69
N ASN A 378 4.49 32.17 5.70
CA ASN A 378 3.83 32.71 4.51
C ASN A 378 4.81 33.05 3.38
N GLN A 379 6.09 33.32 3.66
CA GLN A 379 7.12 33.45 2.61
C GLN A 379 7.39 32.15 1.85
N ALA A 380 7.06 30.99 2.43
CA ALA A 380 7.17 29.70 1.74
C ALA A 380 6.00 29.45 0.77
N LEU A 381 4.91 30.21 0.91
CA LEU A 381 3.73 30.17 0.03
C LEU A 381 3.88 31.17 -1.13
N PRO A 382 3.10 31.01 -2.21
CA PRO A 382 3.03 32.00 -3.29
C PRO A 382 2.62 33.40 -2.80
N GLN A 383 3.14 34.45 -3.45
CA GLN A 383 2.89 35.83 -3.03
C GLN A 383 1.43 36.26 -3.15
N ASP A 384 0.68 35.62 -4.06
CA ASP A 384 -0.74 35.85 -4.31
C ASP A 384 -1.66 35.00 -3.41
N TYR A 385 -1.10 34.13 -2.57
CA TYR A 385 -1.86 33.33 -1.63
C TYR A 385 -2.29 34.14 -0.39
N GLU A 386 -3.47 33.85 0.15
CA GLU A 386 -3.99 34.55 1.32
C GLU A 386 -3.13 34.30 2.57
N PHE A 387 -2.84 35.37 3.31
CA PHE A 387 -2.01 35.30 4.51
C PHE A 387 -2.60 34.36 5.57
N VAL A 388 -1.90 33.27 5.85
CA VAL A 388 -2.28 32.26 6.84
C VAL A 388 -1.88 32.72 8.24
N ASN A 389 -2.87 33.15 9.03
CA ASN A 389 -2.68 33.61 10.41
C ASN A 389 -3.26 32.65 11.47
N LYS A 390 -2.97 31.36 11.34
CA LYS A 390 -3.42 30.31 12.28
C LYS A 390 -2.26 29.35 12.55
N GLU A 391 -2.37 28.56 13.61
CA GLU A 391 -1.44 27.47 13.88
C GLU A 391 -1.60 26.37 12.82
N VAL A 392 -0.48 25.95 12.23
CA VAL A 392 -0.47 25.00 11.12
C VAL A 392 -0.19 23.60 11.67
N ASN A 393 -1.27 22.87 11.95
CA ASN A 393 -1.23 21.43 12.20
C ASN A 393 -1.32 20.64 10.88
N LYS A 394 -1.18 19.30 10.96
CA LYS A 394 -1.26 18.42 9.78
C LYS A 394 -2.54 18.61 8.96
N LYS A 395 -3.70 18.79 9.61
CA LYS A 395 -5.00 18.94 8.91
C LYS A 395 -5.08 20.27 8.17
N THR A 396 -4.68 21.36 8.82
CA THR A 396 -4.64 22.68 8.18
C THR A 396 -3.64 22.71 7.02
N LEU A 397 -2.51 22.00 7.14
CA LEU A 397 -1.53 21.90 6.07
C LEU A 397 -2.09 21.16 4.85
N ILE A 398 -2.86 20.08 5.06
CA ILE A 398 -3.55 19.37 3.98
C ILE A 398 -4.52 20.30 3.25
N ASN A 399 -5.30 21.09 3.99
CA ASN A 399 -6.25 22.02 3.38
C ASN A 399 -5.54 23.12 2.56
N ILE A 400 -4.44 23.68 3.08
CA ILE A 400 -3.62 24.66 2.37
C ILE A 400 -3.06 24.06 1.07
N ILE A 401 -2.50 22.85 1.15
CA ILE A 401 -1.94 22.17 -0.03
C ILE A 401 -3.04 21.84 -1.05
N SER A 402 -4.22 21.40 -0.59
CA SER A 402 -5.36 21.13 -1.48
C SER A 402 -5.79 22.39 -2.22
N ASP A 403 -5.96 23.51 -1.52
CA ASP A 403 -6.32 24.79 -2.13
C ASP A 403 -5.22 25.29 -3.10
N CYS A 404 -3.94 25.03 -2.78
CA CYS A 404 -2.84 25.33 -3.71
C CYS A 404 -2.91 24.45 -4.98
N ILE A 405 -3.31 23.19 -4.87
CA ILE A 405 -3.42 22.29 -6.02
C ILE A 405 -4.57 22.72 -6.95
N ASP A 406 -5.68 23.20 -6.38
CA ASP A 406 -6.85 23.63 -7.15
C ASP A 406 -6.59 24.97 -7.86
N ARG A 407 -5.75 25.85 -7.31
CA ARG A 407 -5.48 27.20 -7.84
C ARG A 407 -4.25 27.28 -8.74
N TYR A 408 -3.19 26.54 -8.45
CA TYR A 408 -1.90 26.68 -9.12
C TYR A 408 -1.57 25.48 -10.02
N PRO A 409 -0.81 25.68 -11.11
CA PRO A 409 -0.36 24.58 -11.95
C PRO A 409 0.59 23.64 -11.17
N SER A 410 0.62 22.36 -11.55
CA SER A 410 1.42 21.34 -10.85
C SER A 410 2.90 21.70 -10.72
N SER A 411 3.47 22.41 -11.68
CA SER A 411 4.86 22.89 -11.63
C SER A 411 5.12 23.86 -10.47
N GLU A 412 4.17 24.74 -10.15
CA GLU A 412 4.29 25.67 -9.02
C GLU A 412 4.04 24.96 -7.70
N VAL A 413 3.03 24.09 -7.65
CA VAL A 413 2.75 23.24 -6.48
C VAL A 413 4.00 22.47 -6.04
N THR A 414 4.76 21.91 -6.98
CA THR A 414 5.99 21.16 -6.64
C THR A 414 7.05 22.05 -5.96
N LYS A 415 7.18 23.32 -6.38
CA LYS A 415 8.09 24.28 -5.75
C LYS A 415 7.59 24.69 -4.37
N ILE A 416 6.28 24.89 -4.22
CA ILE A 416 5.65 25.20 -2.92
C ILE A 416 5.91 24.06 -1.94
N LEU A 417 5.70 22.81 -2.35
CA LEU A 417 5.96 21.63 -1.51
C LEU A 417 7.44 21.53 -1.10
N ASP A 418 8.37 21.80 -2.02
CA ASP A 418 9.80 21.83 -1.71
C ASP A 418 10.16 22.97 -0.74
N ASN A 419 9.58 24.16 -0.89
CA ASN A 419 9.80 25.29 0.02
C ASN A 419 9.24 25.01 1.43
N ILE A 420 8.05 24.41 1.51
CA ILE A 420 7.43 24.00 2.78
C ILE A 420 8.30 22.94 3.48
N LYS A 421 8.81 21.96 2.74
CA LYS A 421 9.75 20.95 3.23
C LYS A 421 11.01 21.60 3.80
N GLU A 422 11.66 22.47 3.02
CA GLU A 422 12.91 23.15 3.43
C GLU A 422 12.68 24.01 4.68
N THR A 423 11.57 24.74 4.74
CA THR A 423 11.17 25.56 5.91
C THR A 423 10.92 24.68 7.14
N GLY A 424 10.14 23.60 6.98
CA GLY A 424 9.86 22.65 8.05
C GLY A 424 11.13 22.06 8.67
N PHE A 425 12.05 21.55 7.84
CA PHE A 425 13.33 21.02 8.32
C PHE A 425 14.23 22.08 8.96
N LYS A 426 14.27 23.29 8.41
CA LYS A 426 15.08 24.38 8.99
C LYS A 426 14.62 24.74 10.40
N TYR A 427 13.31 24.87 10.61
CA TYR A 427 12.76 25.33 11.89
C TYR A 427 12.57 24.20 12.92
N VAL A 428 12.43 22.94 12.50
CA VAL A 428 12.47 21.81 13.44
C VAL A 428 13.88 21.61 14.02
N THR A 429 14.94 21.85 13.25
CA THR A 429 16.31 21.81 13.79
C THR A 429 16.56 22.97 14.76
N ARG A 430 16.02 24.16 14.46
CA ARG A 430 16.18 25.34 15.32
C ARG A 430 15.29 25.32 16.58
N SER A 431 14.20 24.56 16.58
CA SER A 431 13.29 24.50 17.73
C SER A 431 13.91 23.83 18.95
N GLY A 432 14.97 23.03 18.77
CA GLY A 432 15.64 22.33 19.87
C GLY A 432 14.75 21.31 20.58
N LEU A 433 13.66 20.87 19.93
CA LEU A 433 12.74 19.89 20.50
C LEU A 433 13.46 18.57 20.74
N THR A 434 13.44 18.14 21.99
CA THR A 434 13.99 16.87 22.45
C THR A 434 12.96 16.16 23.32
N ILE A 435 13.17 14.88 23.60
CA ILE A 435 12.32 14.11 24.52
C ILE A 435 13.18 13.70 25.72
N GLY A 436 12.97 14.37 26.83
CA GLY A 436 13.45 13.97 28.14
C GLY A 436 12.44 13.07 28.87
N ILE A 437 12.92 12.34 29.88
CA ILE A 437 12.02 11.63 30.79
C ILE A 437 11.14 12.60 31.57
N GLU A 438 11.67 13.79 31.89
CA GLU A 438 10.98 14.85 32.63
C GLU A 438 9.78 15.40 31.85
N ASP A 439 9.89 15.49 30.52
CA ASP A 439 8.83 15.96 29.63
C ASP A 439 7.56 15.10 29.69
N ILE A 440 7.59 13.89 30.24
CA ILE A 440 6.43 12.99 30.33
C ILE A 440 5.71 13.20 31.68
N GLU A 441 5.13 14.37 31.92
CA GLU A 441 4.56 14.72 33.23
C GLU A 441 3.36 13.85 33.63
N ILE A 442 3.43 13.25 34.82
CA ILE A 442 2.34 12.43 35.37
C ILE A 442 1.42 13.34 36.21
N PRO A 443 0.11 13.37 35.92
CA PRO A 443 -0.82 14.20 36.69
C PRO A 443 -0.97 13.68 38.13
N LYS A 444 -0.82 14.55 39.12
CA LYS A 444 -0.97 14.19 40.55
C LYS A 444 -2.36 13.65 40.88
N GLU A 445 -3.38 14.14 40.17
CA GLU A 445 -4.78 13.73 40.28
C GLU A 445 -4.99 12.23 39.92
N LYS A 446 -4.06 11.62 39.18
CA LYS A 446 -4.13 10.19 38.82
C LYS A 446 -4.33 9.31 40.05
N TYR A 447 -3.52 9.49 41.09
CA TYR A 447 -3.58 8.63 42.28
C TYR A 447 -4.92 8.76 43.00
N THR A 448 -5.47 9.98 43.09
CA THR A 448 -6.79 10.22 43.68
C THR A 448 -7.92 9.59 42.87
N ILE A 449 -7.83 9.62 41.53
CA ILE A 449 -8.81 8.99 40.64
C ILE A 449 -8.78 7.46 40.84
N LEU A 450 -7.59 6.86 40.83
CA LEU A 450 -7.43 5.41 40.98
C LEU A 450 -7.94 4.92 42.34
N GLU A 451 -7.65 5.62 43.43
CA GLU A 451 -8.15 5.25 44.76
C GLU A 451 -9.69 5.31 44.83
N SER A 452 -10.31 6.33 44.22
CA SER A 452 -11.77 6.44 44.16
C SER A 452 -12.42 5.30 43.39
N VAL A 453 -11.73 4.80 42.36
CA VAL A 453 -12.19 3.73 41.48
C VAL A 453 -12.05 2.38 42.16
N GLU A 454 -10.95 2.14 42.87
CA GLU A 454 -10.76 0.91 43.65
C GLU A 454 -11.85 0.75 44.71
N LYS A 455 -12.19 1.81 45.43
CA LYS A 455 -13.31 1.79 46.41
C LYS A 455 -14.67 1.48 45.76
N LYS A 456 -14.89 1.89 44.51
CA LYS A 456 -16.12 1.55 43.77
C LYS A 456 -16.14 0.09 43.35
N ILE A 457 -15.00 -0.45 42.95
CA ILE A 457 -14.88 -1.86 42.54
C ILE A 457 -15.02 -2.79 43.74
N GLU A 458 -14.45 -2.43 44.89
CA GLU A 458 -14.60 -3.19 46.14
C GLU A 458 -16.08 -3.35 46.52
N LYS A 459 -16.87 -2.28 46.42
CA LYS A 459 -18.33 -2.34 46.62
C LYS A 459 -19.04 -3.29 45.63
N ILE A 460 -18.58 -3.35 44.38
CA ILE A 460 -19.16 -4.25 43.37
C ILE A 460 -18.78 -5.70 43.66
N GLU A 461 -17.55 -5.96 44.10
CA GLU A 461 -17.12 -7.27 44.57
C GLU A 461 -17.92 -7.72 45.80
N ASP A 462 -18.26 -6.80 46.71
CA ASP A 462 -19.11 -7.11 47.86
C ASP A 462 -20.54 -7.43 47.43
N TYR A 463 -21.14 -6.66 46.50
CA TYR A 463 -22.43 -7.01 45.91
C TYR A 463 -22.43 -8.37 45.21
N TYR A 464 -21.32 -8.76 44.60
CA TYR A 464 -21.16 -10.08 43.99
C TYR A 464 -21.07 -11.18 45.05
N LYS A 465 -20.28 -10.98 46.11
CA LYS A 465 -20.19 -11.93 47.25
C LYS A 465 -21.53 -12.10 47.97
N ASP A 466 -22.31 -11.03 48.09
CA ASP A 466 -23.65 -11.03 48.67
C ASP A 466 -24.72 -11.65 47.73
N GLY A 467 -24.35 -12.00 46.50
CA GLY A 467 -25.24 -12.62 45.51
C GLY A 467 -26.25 -11.66 44.85
N LEU A 468 -26.04 -10.34 44.98
CA LEU A 468 -26.93 -9.31 44.44
C LEU A 468 -26.75 -9.07 42.93
N ILE A 469 -25.62 -9.47 42.36
CA ILE A 469 -25.29 -9.33 40.94
C ILE A 469 -24.69 -10.62 40.39
N THR A 470 -24.85 -10.84 39.09
CA THR A 470 -24.21 -11.96 38.39
C THR A 470 -22.75 -11.65 38.02
N ASP A 471 -21.94 -12.68 37.73
CA ASP A 471 -20.54 -12.49 37.33
C ASP A 471 -20.40 -11.70 36.00
N ASN A 472 -21.33 -11.90 35.06
CA ASN A 472 -21.35 -11.14 33.82
C ASN A 472 -21.65 -9.65 34.08
N GLU A 473 -22.58 -9.34 34.98
CA GLU A 473 -22.89 -7.95 35.36
C GLU A 473 -21.73 -7.31 36.14
N ARG A 474 -21.07 -8.07 37.03
CA ARG A 474 -19.84 -7.66 37.72
C ARG A 474 -18.78 -7.27 36.69
N HIS A 475 -18.48 -8.16 35.75
CA HIS A 475 -17.49 -7.96 34.70
C HIS A 475 -17.78 -6.70 33.85
N GLN A 476 -19.01 -6.53 33.38
CA GLN A 476 -19.41 -5.36 32.58
C GLN A 476 -19.28 -4.05 33.37
N ARG A 477 -19.72 -4.02 34.65
CA ARG A 477 -19.61 -2.82 35.49
C ARG A 477 -18.15 -2.47 35.80
N VAL A 478 -17.31 -3.47 36.07
CA VAL A 478 -15.86 -3.28 36.29
C VAL A 478 -15.20 -2.66 35.05
N ILE A 479 -15.50 -3.17 33.85
CA ILE A 479 -15.01 -2.61 32.59
C ILE A 479 -15.45 -1.15 32.41
N GLN A 480 -16.73 -0.86 32.66
CA GLN A 480 -17.27 0.49 32.49
C GLN A 480 -16.58 1.49 33.42
N ILE A 481 -16.39 1.12 34.68
CA ILE A 481 -15.72 1.96 35.68
C ILE A 481 -14.26 2.22 35.30
N TRP A 482 -13.52 1.19 34.87
CA TRP A 482 -12.14 1.36 34.44
C TRP A 482 -12.01 2.17 33.15
N SER A 483 -12.97 2.05 32.24
CA SER A 483 -13.03 2.87 31.03
C SER A 483 -13.16 4.35 31.39
N GLN A 484 -14.14 4.69 32.24
CA GLN A 484 -14.35 6.05 32.75
C GLN A 484 -13.13 6.58 33.52
N ALA A 485 -12.56 5.76 34.40
CA ALA A 485 -11.37 6.11 35.17
C ALA A 485 -10.20 6.50 34.26
N SER A 486 -9.92 5.70 33.24
CA SER A 486 -8.82 5.99 32.35
C SER A 486 -9.08 7.24 31.49
N GLU A 487 -10.35 7.56 31.18
CA GLU A 487 -10.74 8.78 30.46
C GLU A 487 -10.53 10.02 31.33
N SER A 488 -10.96 10.00 32.60
CA SER A 488 -10.68 11.07 33.56
C SER A 488 -9.17 11.30 33.75
N VAL A 489 -8.37 10.22 33.83
CA VAL A 489 -6.90 10.34 33.89
C VAL A 489 -6.34 10.98 32.62
N ALA A 490 -6.92 10.70 31.44
CA ALA A 490 -6.49 11.32 30.18
C ALA A 490 -6.79 12.83 30.16
N GLU A 491 -7.97 13.25 30.62
CA GLU A 491 -8.33 14.67 30.70
C GLU A 491 -7.44 15.43 31.69
N SER A 492 -7.18 14.87 32.87
CA SER A 492 -6.26 15.48 33.85
C SER A 492 -4.83 15.58 33.30
N MET A 493 -4.40 14.59 32.53
CA MET A 493 -3.11 14.59 31.86
C MET A 493 -3.01 15.69 30.80
N GLU A 494 -4.02 15.84 29.93
CA GLU A 494 -4.04 16.90 28.92
C GLU A 494 -4.04 18.31 29.51
N LYS A 495 -4.72 18.53 30.63
CA LYS A 495 -4.73 19.83 31.33
C LYS A 495 -3.40 20.15 32.00
N ASN A 496 -2.64 19.14 32.41
CA ASN A 496 -1.37 19.31 33.09
C ASN A 496 -0.22 19.65 32.12
N PHE A 497 -0.30 19.22 30.85
CA PHE A 497 0.74 19.47 29.86
C PHE A 497 0.78 20.94 29.39
N ASP A 498 1.98 21.52 29.39
CA ASP A 498 2.22 22.79 28.68
C ASP A 498 2.09 22.58 27.16
N LYS A 499 1.56 23.58 26.45
CA LYS A 499 1.43 23.57 25.00
C LYS A 499 2.77 23.45 24.28
N PHE A 500 3.85 23.95 24.89
CA PHE A 500 5.21 23.89 24.35
C PHE A 500 6.01 22.68 24.82
N ASN A 501 5.41 21.76 25.59
CA ASN A 501 6.02 20.49 25.90
C ASN A 501 6.25 19.68 24.62
N SER A 502 7.47 19.17 24.41
CA SER A 502 7.85 18.48 23.18
C SER A 502 6.95 17.30 22.84
N VAL A 503 6.62 16.46 23.82
CA VAL A 503 5.81 15.26 23.61
C VAL A 503 4.37 15.63 23.29
N TYR A 504 3.84 16.66 23.95
CA TYR A 504 2.51 17.19 23.69
C TYR A 504 2.42 17.84 22.29
N MET A 505 3.42 18.63 21.89
CA MET A 505 3.50 19.21 20.54
C MET A 505 3.54 18.15 19.45
N MET A 506 4.29 17.06 19.64
CA MET A 506 4.35 15.96 18.67
C MET A 506 2.98 15.31 18.43
N ALA A 507 2.20 15.11 19.51
CA ALA A 507 0.87 14.51 19.44
C ALA A 507 -0.19 15.47 18.88
N THR A 508 -0.18 16.74 19.29
CA THR A 508 -1.20 17.74 18.90
C THR A 508 -1.00 18.29 17.49
N SER A 509 0.25 18.47 17.05
CA SER A 509 0.56 18.88 15.67
C SER A 509 0.13 17.84 14.63
N GLY A 510 -0.05 16.58 15.05
CA GLY A 510 -0.27 15.44 14.15
C GLY A 510 1.00 14.99 13.43
N ALA A 511 2.18 15.43 13.88
CA ALA A 511 3.48 15.02 13.35
C ALA A 511 3.76 13.55 13.67
N ARG A 512 3.74 13.18 14.96
CA ARG A 512 4.01 11.82 15.40
C ARG A 512 3.27 11.49 16.69
N GLY A 513 2.61 10.34 16.65
CA GLY A 513 1.88 9.80 17.78
C GLY A 513 0.47 10.38 17.95
N ASN A 514 -0.21 9.91 18.97
CA ASN A 514 -1.59 10.28 19.28
C ASN A 514 -1.72 10.51 20.80
N ILE A 515 -2.71 11.30 21.21
CA ILE A 515 -3.10 11.51 22.62
C ILE A 515 -3.26 10.17 23.35
N LYS A 516 -3.81 9.15 22.69
CA LYS A 516 -3.91 7.79 23.25
C LYS A 516 -2.57 7.16 23.60
N GLN A 517 -1.51 7.43 22.82
CA GLN A 517 -0.15 6.95 23.13
C GLN A 517 0.47 7.78 24.25
N LEU A 518 0.25 9.09 24.27
CA LEU A 518 0.67 9.96 25.36
C LEU A 518 0.06 9.51 26.70
N ARG A 519 -1.21 9.10 26.68
CA ARG A 519 -1.91 8.51 27.83
C ARG A 519 -1.24 7.24 28.34
N GLN A 520 -0.69 6.40 27.48
CA GLN A 520 0.03 5.19 27.90
C GLN A 520 1.41 5.51 28.50
N LEU A 521 2.03 6.62 28.08
CA LEU A 521 3.32 7.08 28.61
C LEU A 521 3.17 7.75 29.98
N ALA A 522 2.24 8.69 30.13
CA ALA A 522 2.10 9.56 31.29
C ALA A 522 0.87 9.27 32.17
N GLY A 523 -0.21 8.74 31.60
CA GLY A 523 -1.46 8.47 32.30
C GLY A 523 -1.48 7.06 32.91
N MET A 524 -2.20 6.16 32.27
CA MET A 524 -2.26 4.73 32.58
C MET A 524 -2.50 3.95 31.28
N ARG A 525 -2.09 2.68 31.23
CA ARG A 525 -2.33 1.86 30.04
C ARG A 525 -3.79 1.40 29.92
N GLY A 526 -4.44 1.10 31.05
CA GLY A 526 -5.85 0.73 31.09
C GLY A 526 -6.11 -0.75 30.83
N LEU A 527 -7.30 -1.03 30.30
CA LEU A 527 -7.79 -2.38 30.04
C LEU A 527 -7.06 -3.04 28.86
N VAL A 528 -6.81 -4.34 28.96
CA VAL A 528 -6.13 -5.14 27.92
C VAL A 528 -6.96 -6.38 27.60
N ALA A 529 -6.99 -6.76 26.33
CA ALA A 529 -7.64 -7.98 25.88
C ALA A 529 -6.74 -9.21 26.05
N ASN A 530 -7.35 -10.34 26.40
CA ASN A 530 -6.73 -11.65 26.38
C ASN A 530 -6.59 -12.17 24.92
N ALA A 531 -5.96 -13.32 24.73
CA ALA A 531 -5.79 -13.93 23.40
C ALA A 531 -7.10 -14.39 22.72
N ARG A 532 -8.21 -14.46 23.47
CA ARG A 532 -9.55 -14.78 22.94
C ARG A 532 -10.32 -13.52 22.51
N GLY A 533 -9.86 -12.34 22.91
CA GLY A 533 -10.51 -11.06 22.68
C GLY A 533 -11.32 -10.52 23.87
N ASP A 534 -11.46 -11.28 24.96
CA ASP A 534 -12.15 -10.79 26.16
C ASP A 534 -11.26 -9.81 26.92
N ILE A 535 -11.86 -8.75 27.46
CA ILE A 535 -11.15 -7.78 28.29
C ILE A 535 -10.85 -8.39 29.65
N ILE A 536 -9.65 -8.16 30.19
CA ILE A 536 -9.27 -8.64 31.52
C ILE A 536 -9.76 -7.65 32.58
N ASP A 537 -10.44 -8.15 33.62
CA ASP A 537 -11.03 -7.37 34.73
C ASP A 537 -10.01 -6.45 35.42
N ARG A 538 -8.76 -6.89 35.47
CA ARG A 538 -7.65 -6.18 36.09
C ARG A 538 -6.91 -5.34 35.05
N PRO A 539 -7.04 -4.00 35.08
CA PRO A 539 -6.31 -3.13 34.16
C PRO A 539 -4.85 -3.02 34.56
N ILE A 540 -4.09 -2.43 33.64
CA ILE A 540 -2.74 -1.95 33.91
C ILE A 540 -2.85 -0.51 34.41
N LYS A 541 -2.54 -0.31 35.70
CA LYS A 541 -2.63 0.99 36.39
C LYS A 541 -1.39 1.83 36.14
N SER A 542 -0.25 1.16 36.01
CA SER A 542 1.03 1.77 35.73
C SER A 542 1.08 2.34 34.31
N ASN A 543 1.96 3.31 34.10
CA ASN A 543 2.32 3.82 32.78
C ASN A 543 3.77 3.43 32.42
N PHE A 544 4.20 3.72 31.20
CA PHE A 544 5.57 3.37 30.78
C PHE A 544 6.65 4.20 31.48
N ARG A 545 6.32 5.39 32.00
CA ARG A 545 7.28 6.21 32.80
C ARG A 545 7.52 5.61 34.19
N GLU A 546 6.48 5.12 34.86
CA GLU A 546 6.53 4.46 36.17
C GLU A 546 7.14 3.05 36.09
N GLY A 547 6.97 2.39 34.94
CA GLY A 547 7.36 1.01 34.73
C GLY A 547 6.21 0.05 35.05
N LEU A 548 6.18 -1.08 34.34
CA LEU A 548 5.15 -2.11 34.49
C LEU A 548 5.63 -3.18 35.46
N THR A 549 4.73 -3.65 36.33
CA THR A 549 5.00 -4.86 37.12
C THR A 549 5.07 -6.10 36.23
N VAL A 550 5.67 -7.20 36.73
CA VAL A 550 5.80 -8.45 35.97
C VAL A 550 4.45 -8.96 35.45
N LEU A 551 3.41 -8.91 36.30
CA LEU A 551 2.06 -9.34 35.93
C LEU A 551 1.42 -8.42 34.88
N GLU A 552 1.54 -7.10 35.05
CA GLU A 552 1.01 -6.13 34.08
C GLU A 552 1.70 -6.26 32.72
N TYR A 553 3.03 -6.47 32.72
CA TYR A 553 3.79 -6.70 31.50
C TYR A 553 3.37 -8.01 30.83
N PHE A 554 3.24 -9.09 31.59
CA PHE A 554 2.80 -10.39 31.07
C PHE A 554 1.41 -10.31 30.44
N ILE A 555 0.46 -9.66 31.10
CA ILE A 555 -0.90 -9.45 30.56
C ILE A 555 -0.84 -8.63 29.27
N SER A 556 -0.02 -7.57 29.22
CA SER A 556 0.19 -6.78 28.02
C SER A 556 0.70 -7.57 26.82
N THR A 557 1.45 -8.67 27.02
CA THR A 557 2.04 -9.42 25.89
C THR A 557 1.00 -10.15 25.04
N HIS A 558 -0.15 -10.53 25.61
CA HIS A 558 -1.20 -11.25 24.91
C HIS A 558 -1.76 -10.42 23.75
N GLY A 559 -2.23 -9.21 24.04
CA GLY A 559 -2.75 -8.29 23.02
C GLY A 559 -1.68 -7.84 22.03
N ALA A 560 -0.44 -7.61 22.47
CA ALA A 560 0.65 -7.21 21.58
C ALA A 560 1.00 -8.29 20.54
N ARG A 561 1.11 -9.55 20.99
CA ARG A 561 1.43 -10.68 20.10
C ARG A 561 0.30 -10.97 19.12
N GLN A 562 -0.95 -10.94 19.60
CA GLN A 562 -2.11 -11.12 18.75
C GLN A 562 -2.19 -10.03 17.68
N GLY A 563 -1.96 -8.76 18.03
CA GLY A 563 -1.95 -7.66 17.06
C GLY A 563 -0.92 -7.84 15.94
N LEU A 564 0.28 -8.33 16.27
CA LEU A 564 1.32 -8.63 15.27
C LEU A 564 0.92 -9.80 14.36
N ALA A 565 0.36 -10.88 14.94
CA ALA A 565 -0.11 -12.03 14.17
C ALA A 565 -1.28 -11.66 13.23
N ASP A 566 -2.26 -10.90 13.74
CA ASP A 566 -3.41 -10.45 12.98
C ASP A 566 -3.00 -9.53 11.83
N THR A 567 -2.02 -8.65 12.04
CA THR A 567 -1.50 -7.78 10.98
C THR A 567 -0.93 -8.61 9.82
N ALA A 568 -0.18 -9.67 10.11
CA ALA A 568 0.37 -10.57 9.09
C ALA A 568 -0.74 -11.34 8.34
N LEU A 569 -1.74 -11.87 9.05
CA LEU A 569 -2.87 -12.59 8.46
C LEU A 569 -3.74 -11.67 7.58
N ARG A 570 -4.13 -10.50 8.09
CA ARG A 570 -4.98 -9.52 7.39
C ARG A 570 -4.32 -8.99 6.12
N THR A 571 -2.99 -8.91 6.09
CA THR A 571 -2.24 -8.50 4.89
C THR A 571 -2.46 -9.50 3.73
N ALA A 572 -2.51 -10.80 4.02
CA ALA A 572 -2.76 -11.82 3.00
C ALA A 572 -4.19 -11.74 2.45
N ASP A 573 -5.18 -11.56 3.33
CA ASP A 573 -6.60 -11.45 2.93
C ASP A 573 -6.88 -10.19 2.12
N SER A 574 -6.30 -9.06 2.52
CA SER A 574 -6.45 -7.78 1.81
C SER A 574 -5.87 -7.86 0.40
N GLY A 575 -4.67 -8.46 0.25
CA GLY A 575 -4.06 -8.68 -1.06
C GLY A 575 -4.87 -9.65 -1.93
N TYR A 576 -5.50 -10.66 -1.32
CA TYR A 576 -6.36 -11.60 -2.03
C TYR A 576 -7.65 -10.94 -2.54
N LEU A 577 -8.31 -10.12 -1.73
CA LEU A 577 -9.50 -9.36 -2.12
C LEU A 577 -9.16 -8.37 -3.23
N THR A 578 -8.06 -7.63 -3.09
CA THR A 578 -7.58 -6.68 -4.10
C THR A 578 -7.39 -7.37 -5.45
N ARG A 579 -6.78 -8.55 -5.47
CA ARG A 579 -6.62 -9.34 -6.70
C ARG A 579 -7.97 -9.73 -7.32
N ARG A 580 -8.94 -10.17 -6.51
CA ARG A 580 -10.28 -10.51 -7.02
C ARG A 580 -10.98 -9.29 -7.63
N LEU A 581 -10.81 -8.12 -7.02
CA LEU A 581 -11.39 -6.88 -7.56
C LEU A 581 -10.73 -6.50 -8.89
N VAL A 582 -9.40 -6.62 -8.99
CA VAL A 582 -8.66 -6.41 -10.24
C VAL A 582 -9.13 -7.40 -11.31
N ASP A 583 -9.22 -8.69 -11.00
CA ASP A 583 -9.65 -9.73 -11.96
C ASP A 583 -11.05 -9.45 -12.56
N VAL A 584 -11.94 -8.78 -11.82
CA VAL A 584 -13.30 -8.42 -12.30
C VAL A 584 -13.32 -7.10 -13.07
N ALA A 585 -12.50 -6.12 -12.68
CA ALA A 585 -12.55 -4.76 -13.22
C ALA A 585 -11.42 -4.40 -14.20
N GLN A 586 -10.52 -5.35 -14.52
CA GLN A 586 -9.36 -5.11 -15.37
C GLN A 586 -9.71 -4.60 -16.78
N ASP A 587 -10.82 -5.09 -17.35
CA ASP A 587 -11.27 -4.71 -18.70
C ASP A 587 -12.21 -3.50 -18.74
N THR A 588 -12.44 -2.86 -17.58
CA THR A 588 -13.26 -1.65 -17.47
C THR A 588 -12.43 -0.43 -17.87
N ILE A 589 -12.55 -0.02 -19.13
CA ILE A 589 -11.78 1.08 -19.74
C ILE A 589 -12.74 2.13 -20.30
N VAL A 590 -12.45 3.42 -20.06
CA VAL A 590 -13.19 4.54 -20.65
C VAL A 590 -12.85 4.62 -22.14
N ARG A 591 -13.84 4.42 -23.02
CA ARG A 591 -13.66 4.38 -24.48
C ARG A 591 -14.27 5.56 -25.23
N ILE A 592 -15.28 6.21 -24.65
CA ILE A 592 -16.07 7.27 -25.27
C ILE A 592 -16.17 8.41 -24.26
N PRO A 593 -16.04 9.69 -24.68
CA PRO A 593 -16.12 10.82 -23.76
C PRO A 593 -17.51 11.01 -23.13
N ASP A 594 -18.59 10.77 -23.89
CA ASP A 594 -19.96 10.90 -23.41
C ASP A 594 -20.84 9.79 -24.02
N CYS A 595 -21.67 9.15 -23.20
CA CYS A 595 -22.64 8.15 -23.64
C CYS A 595 -24.03 8.74 -23.95
N GLY A 596 -24.28 10.00 -23.60
CA GLY A 596 -25.53 10.72 -23.87
C GLY A 596 -26.73 10.24 -23.04
N THR A 597 -26.50 9.52 -21.94
CA THR A 597 -27.58 9.03 -21.08
C THR A 597 -28.07 10.11 -20.12
N GLU A 598 -29.39 10.20 -19.94
CA GLU A 598 -30.02 11.06 -18.92
C GLU A 598 -30.22 10.31 -17.59
N ASP A 599 -30.05 8.99 -17.59
CA ASP A 599 -30.16 8.16 -16.39
C ASP A 599 -29.04 8.45 -15.39
N GLY A 600 -29.41 8.67 -14.13
CA GLY A 600 -28.48 8.92 -13.04
C GLY A 600 -28.96 8.37 -11.69
N ILE A 601 -28.13 8.54 -10.67
CA ILE A 601 -28.48 8.20 -9.28
C ILE A 601 -28.76 9.46 -8.48
N ARG A 602 -29.86 9.47 -7.71
CA ARG A 602 -30.20 10.59 -6.83
C ARG A 602 -29.32 10.54 -5.58
N LEU A 603 -28.55 11.59 -5.34
CA LEU A 603 -27.71 11.75 -4.17
C LEU A 603 -28.13 13.00 -3.39
N TYR A 604 -28.07 12.91 -2.07
CA TYR A 604 -28.34 14.05 -1.19
C TYR A 604 -27.12 14.97 -1.10
N VAL A 605 -27.37 16.27 -1.15
CA VAL A 605 -26.33 17.33 -1.02
C VAL A 605 -25.76 17.38 0.40
N LEU A 606 -26.57 17.04 1.39
CA LEU A 606 -26.18 16.95 2.79
C LEU A 606 -26.23 15.50 3.26
N THR A 607 -25.34 15.13 4.17
CA THR A 607 -25.41 13.89 4.93
C THR A 607 -26.58 13.94 5.91
N LEU A 608 -26.90 12.79 6.52
CA LEU A 608 -27.92 12.71 7.59
C LEU A 608 -27.60 13.62 8.79
N GLU A 609 -26.33 13.99 8.95
CA GLU A 609 -25.82 14.84 10.03
C GLU A 609 -25.82 16.34 9.65
N GLY A 610 -26.27 16.69 8.44
CA GLY A 610 -26.37 18.08 7.97
C GLY A 610 -25.07 18.64 7.39
N GLU A 611 -24.05 17.81 7.19
CA GLU A 611 -22.77 18.20 6.58
C GLU A 611 -22.79 18.06 5.06
N PRO A 612 -22.01 18.86 4.30
CA PRO A 612 -21.92 18.71 2.84
C PRO A 612 -21.38 17.32 2.44
N ASN A 613 -22.06 16.69 1.49
CA ASN A 613 -21.72 15.36 1.01
C ASN A 613 -20.51 15.41 0.07
N THR A 614 -19.34 15.02 0.58
CA THR A 614 -18.08 14.98 -0.17
C THR A 614 -18.08 14.01 -1.35
N ASN A 615 -19.00 13.04 -1.39
CA ASN A 615 -19.11 12.09 -2.51
C ASN A 615 -19.64 12.71 -3.80
N LEU A 616 -20.10 13.97 -3.77
CA LEU A 616 -20.56 14.70 -4.94
C LEU A 616 -19.41 15.31 -5.75
N ILE A 617 -18.26 15.57 -5.13
CA ILE A 617 -17.09 16.15 -5.79
C ILE A 617 -16.60 15.20 -6.89
N GLY A 618 -16.31 15.72 -8.09
CA GLY A 618 -15.86 14.93 -9.23
C GLY A 618 -16.96 14.24 -10.04
N ARG A 619 -18.24 14.49 -9.75
CA ARG A 619 -19.39 13.91 -10.48
C ARG A 619 -20.00 14.92 -11.43
N ILE A 620 -20.51 14.43 -12.56
CA ILE A 620 -21.23 15.24 -13.54
C ILE A 620 -22.73 15.18 -13.25
N CYS A 621 -23.41 16.32 -13.27
CA CYS A 621 -24.85 16.42 -13.10
C CYS A 621 -25.60 15.86 -14.33
N ALA A 622 -26.50 14.90 -14.13
CA ALA A 622 -27.36 14.36 -15.19
C ALA A 622 -28.54 15.29 -15.53
N GLU A 623 -29.05 16.02 -14.53
CA GLU A 623 -30.18 16.94 -14.66
C GLU A 623 -29.81 18.35 -14.16
N ASP A 624 -30.57 19.35 -14.64
CA ASP A 624 -30.42 20.73 -14.18
C ASP A 624 -30.82 20.89 -12.70
N VAL A 625 -29.93 21.47 -11.90
CA VAL A 625 -30.20 21.76 -10.49
C VAL A 625 -30.80 23.16 -10.39
N ILE A 626 -32.08 23.24 -10.04
CA ILE A 626 -32.83 24.49 -9.87
C ILE A 626 -33.07 24.83 -8.41
N ASN A 627 -32.92 26.10 -8.06
CA ASN A 627 -33.32 26.60 -6.76
C ASN A 627 -34.86 26.65 -6.66
N VAL A 628 -35.44 25.87 -5.75
CA VAL A 628 -36.90 25.74 -5.58
C VAL A 628 -37.59 27.09 -5.30
N LYS A 629 -36.91 28.03 -4.61
CA LYS A 629 -37.49 29.33 -4.24
C LYS A 629 -37.41 30.36 -5.37
N THR A 630 -36.31 30.39 -6.10
CA THR A 630 -36.04 31.44 -7.11
C THR A 630 -36.24 30.97 -8.55
N LYS A 631 -36.46 29.66 -8.77
CA LYS A 631 -36.49 29.01 -10.08
C LYS A 631 -35.26 29.29 -10.96
N LYS A 632 -34.16 29.76 -10.36
CA LYS A 632 -32.89 29.98 -11.07
C LYS A 632 -32.07 28.70 -11.10
N PHE A 633 -31.44 28.44 -12.25
CA PHE A 633 -30.45 27.38 -12.40
C PHE A 633 -29.24 27.66 -11.50
N ILE A 634 -28.84 26.65 -10.73
CA ILE A 634 -27.63 26.66 -9.91
C ILE A 634 -26.51 25.96 -10.69
N ILE A 635 -26.78 24.76 -11.20
CA ILE A 635 -25.86 23.93 -11.99
C ILE A 635 -26.64 23.38 -13.18
N ARG A 636 -26.02 23.34 -14.37
CA ARG A 636 -26.62 22.76 -15.57
C ARG A 636 -26.27 21.28 -15.70
N ALA A 637 -27.13 20.52 -16.37
CA ALA A 637 -26.79 19.18 -16.82
C ALA A 637 -25.49 19.20 -17.63
N GLY A 638 -24.62 18.20 -17.40
CA GLY A 638 -23.29 18.10 -18.00
C GLY A 638 -22.19 18.91 -17.31
N ALA A 639 -22.50 19.71 -16.28
CA ALA A 639 -21.50 20.37 -15.45
C ALA A 639 -21.08 19.50 -14.25
N GLU A 640 -19.82 19.63 -13.84
CA GLU A 640 -19.28 19.06 -12.60
C GLU A 640 -19.75 19.84 -11.37
#